data_AF-A0A091RJL2-F1
#
_entry.id   AF-A0A091RJL2-F1
#
_cell.length_a   1.000
_cell.length_b   1.000
_cell.length_c   1.000
_cell.angle_alpha   90.00
_cell.angle_beta   90.00
_cell.angle_gamma   90.00
#
_symmetry.space_group_name_H-M   'P 1'
#
loop_
_entity.id
_entity.type
_entity.pdbx_description
1 polymer ?
#
loop_
_entity_poly.entity_id
_entity_poly.type
_entity_poly.pdbx_seq_one_letter_code
_entity_poly.pdbx_strand_id
1 'polypeptide(L)'
;LTVSARDGGGLPSATNAAVTVNILQTSSAPAIFERSRYTFSVPEDAPEDSPIGTVKAREPPNSSEVVSYRISSGDPHGRFSIDPQFGIIRTKKELDHEIQSVVVLTIQSQLGNSPVYSSTQVNISVIDVNDNPPVFLAKSDKVTISHTQPPGTAVYIAHAEDKDSGLNGAIKYSITSKQSNAFSIDPSLGVVNLTRTVFVEKEQEYTLQIAAEDCGSPPLTSLLMLDSLAVKIVILDINDNSPGFTSSPLSSVMEDVEVGFLVHHIIAKDPDEGRNGQVTYHILSGNENKAFVLDKTTGLLTTAQLLDRELQERYSLTVMALDDGSPALSATQVLTILVLDVNDETPIFLQQPYEAAVHENQDPGEFVIKVEAVDRDAGLNSLLRYEILPGTGYEKFRMDSDSREIVTTASLDRETQEVFSIKGSPSRSSTAQLYVTVLDENDYSPLFAKSQYQISVREDLEEGSPILNLFASDEDDGLNGEITYSLIDDTFGAFAIDSVTGSIITTKVLDRETKSQYTFRAVASDCGTHLPRSSTVMMILIQDVNDNVPKFEQSYYKASVWEGQSLKTDIVQVFASDLDSGLNGEVEYSILSGNENATFHIDSARGILATNTILDHENTSSYREMASSHHLVLLASDRGTPSLNSTATVLITVLDVNDNPPVFSSPEYHIHVKESIPVGSHVTEVSANDCDAGANAEITYAIISGNDGGHFRLDGKTGSVDLMKTLDYEDTIKFTLVIQAT
;
A
#
# COMPACT_ATOMS: atom_id res chain seq x y z
N LEU A 1 -124.25 4.29 -81.26
CA LEU A 1 -122.84 3.99 -80.93
C LEU A 1 -122.68 4.02 -79.42
N THR A 2 -122.01 3.03 -78.82
CA THR A 2 -121.69 3.05 -77.38
C THR A 2 -120.21 3.36 -77.24
N VAL A 3 -119.84 4.36 -76.43
CA VAL A 3 -118.46 4.85 -76.28
C VAL A 3 -118.04 4.75 -74.81
N SER A 4 -116.87 4.17 -74.54
CA SER A 4 -116.25 4.13 -73.20
C SER A 4 -114.92 4.89 -73.21
N ALA A 5 -114.66 5.73 -72.20
CA ALA A 5 -113.36 6.36 -72.02
C ALA A 5 -112.41 5.49 -71.18
N ARG A 6 -111.09 5.63 -71.37
CA ARG A 6 -110.05 5.04 -70.52
C ARG A 6 -109.05 6.13 -70.13
N ASP A 7 -108.56 6.10 -68.89
CA ASP A 7 -107.46 6.97 -68.46
C ASP A 7 -106.09 6.49 -68.97
N GLY A 8 -105.03 7.27 -68.72
CA GLY A 8 -103.65 6.95 -69.13
C GLY A 8 -103.07 5.70 -68.45
N GLY A 9 -103.72 5.17 -67.41
CA GLY A 9 -103.40 3.90 -66.75
C GLY A 9 -104.21 2.71 -67.29
N GLY A 10 -105.11 2.93 -68.25
CA GLY A 10 -105.87 1.90 -68.94
C GLY A 10 -107.20 1.50 -68.30
N LEU A 11 -107.64 2.16 -67.22
CA LEU A 11 -108.89 1.89 -66.51
C LEU A 11 -110.10 2.43 -67.30
N PRO A 12 -111.09 1.58 -67.68
CA PRO A 12 -112.27 2.02 -68.42
C PRO A 12 -113.33 2.66 -67.51
N SER A 13 -114.04 3.65 -68.06
CA SER A 13 -115.19 4.31 -67.42
C SER A 13 -116.22 3.31 -66.92
N ALA A 14 -116.64 3.44 -65.66
CA ALA A 14 -117.63 2.56 -65.03
C ALA A 14 -118.99 2.56 -65.74
N THR A 15 -119.32 3.65 -66.45
CA THR A 15 -120.51 3.79 -67.27
C THR A 15 -120.14 4.15 -68.70
N ASN A 16 -120.62 3.35 -69.65
CA ASN A 16 -120.46 3.63 -71.08
C ASN A 16 -121.50 4.65 -71.54
N ALA A 17 -121.10 5.61 -72.36
CA ALA A 17 -122.02 6.58 -72.95
C ALA A 17 -122.74 5.96 -74.16
N ALA A 18 -124.06 5.93 -74.15
CA ALA A 18 -124.87 5.60 -75.31
C ALA A 18 -125.05 6.85 -76.19
N VAL A 19 -124.41 6.85 -77.36
CA VAL A 19 -124.56 7.87 -78.40
C VAL A 19 -125.63 7.42 -79.38
N THR A 20 -126.79 8.04 -79.33
CA THR A 20 -127.86 7.83 -80.31
C THR A 20 -127.71 8.88 -81.40
N VAL A 21 -127.37 8.46 -82.63
CA VAL A 21 -127.30 9.37 -83.79
C VAL A 21 -128.65 9.30 -84.51
N ASN A 22 -129.47 10.32 -84.32
CA ASN A 22 -130.74 10.45 -85.03
C ASN A 22 -130.47 11.08 -86.41
N ILE A 23 -130.77 10.36 -87.49
CA ILE A 23 -130.74 10.92 -88.84
C ILE A 23 -132.03 11.73 -89.01
N LEU A 24 -131.91 13.05 -88.91
CA LEU A 24 -133.01 13.97 -89.12
C LEU A 24 -133.18 14.23 -90.62
N GLN A 25 -134.40 14.07 -91.16
CA GLN A 25 -134.74 14.57 -92.50
C GLN A 25 -134.90 16.09 -92.44
N THR A 26 -133.80 16.82 -92.28
CA THR A 26 -133.78 18.28 -92.35
C THR A 26 -132.65 18.72 -93.28
N SER A 27 -132.95 19.61 -94.23
CA SER A 27 -132.00 20.16 -95.19
C SER A 27 -131.01 21.18 -94.60
N SER A 28 -131.01 21.39 -93.28
CA SER A 28 -130.20 22.40 -92.60
C SER A 28 -128.84 21.83 -92.17
N ALA A 29 -127.78 22.20 -92.88
CA ALA A 29 -126.40 21.90 -92.47
C ALA A 29 -125.99 22.75 -91.24
N PRO A 30 -125.19 22.22 -90.29
CA PRO A 30 -124.70 23.01 -89.16
C PRO A 30 -123.64 24.03 -89.59
N ALA A 31 -123.44 25.07 -88.78
CA ALA A 31 -122.32 25.99 -88.96
C ALA A 31 -120.99 25.29 -88.65
N ILE A 32 -120.07 25.24 -89.63
CA ILE A 32 -118.81 24.49 -89.53
C ILE A 32 -117.70 25.42 -89.04
N PHE A 33 -116.97 25.05 -88.00
CA PHE A 33 -115.79 25.79 -87.54
C PHE A 33 -114.76 25.96 -88.66
N GLU A 34 -114.15 27.15 -88.75
CA GLU A 34 -113.13 27.44 -89.76
C GLU A 34 -111.87 26.59 -89.58
N ARG A 35 -111.61 26.10 -88.35
CA ARG A 35 -110.52 25.17 -88.05
C ARG A 35 -111.05 23.97 -87.27
N SER A 36 -110.47 22.80 -87.56
CA SER A 36 -110.73 21.56 -86.84
C SER A 36 -110.17 21.56 -85.41
N ARG A 37 -109.17 22.41 -85.14
CA ARG A 37 -108.61 22.66 -83.82
C ARG A 37 -108.05 24.09 -83.74
N TYR A 38 -108.18 24.72 -82.58
CA TYR A 38 -107.56 26.01 -82.25
C TYR A 38 -106.53 25.80 -81.14
N THR A 39 -105.46 26.59 -81.17
CA THR A 39 -104.43 26.63 -80.14
C THR A 39 -104.25 28.07 -79.71
N PHE A 40 -104.35 28.30 -78.41
CA PHE A 40 -104.12 29.58 -77.76
C PHE A 40 -103.20 29.39 -76.57
N SER A 41 -102.62 30.48 -76.11
CA SER A 41 -101.81 30.50 -74.91
C SER A 41 -102.18 31.72 -74.08
N VAL A 42 -102.20 31.57 -72.77
CA VAL A 42 -102.54 32.62 -71.82
C VAL A 42 -101.60 32.49 -70.62
N PRO A 43 -100.96 33.56 -70.16
CA PRO A 43 -100.18 33.48 -68.92
C PRO A 43 -101.12 33.27 -67.73
N GLU A 44 -100.64 32.61 -66.69
CA GLU A 44 -101.48 32.29 -65.53
C GLU A 44 -101.95 33.54 -64.75
N ASP A 45 -101.11 34.58 -64.74
CA ASP A 45 -101.37 35.88 -64.14
C ASP A 45 -102.38 36.73 -64.93
N ALA A 46 -102.93 36.20 -66.02
CA ALA A 46 -103.92 36.88 -66.83
C ALA A 46 -105.16 37.22 -65.96
N PRO A 47 -105.52 38.50 -65.81
CA PRO A 47 -106.64 38.91 -64.97
C PRO A 47 -107.96 38.30 -65.47
N GLU A 48 -108.96 38.20 -64.59
CA GLU A 48 -110.28 37.74 -64.98
C GLU A 48 -110.84 38.56 -66.16
N ASP A 49 -111.56 37.88 -67.06
CA ASP A 49 -112.11 38.42 -68.32
C ASP A 49 -111.07 38.76 -69.42
N SER A 50 -109.83 38.28 -69.27
CA SER A 50 -108.80 38.43 -70.31
C SER A 50 -109.14 37.62 -71.56
N PRO A 51 -109.09 38.23 -72.77
CA PRO A 51 -109.34 37.52 -74.02
C PRO A 51 -108.18 36.58 -74.36
N ILE A 52 -108.47 35.29 -74.48
CA ILE A 52 -107.50 34.23 -74.81
C ILE A 52 -107.40 34.04 -76.32
N GLY A 53 -108.54 34.01 -76.99
CA GLY A 53 -108.61 33.78 -78.43
C GLY A 53 -110.03 33.59 -78.93
N THR A 54 -110.22 33.68 -80.24
CA THR A 54 -111.55 33.63 -80.86
C THR A 54 -111.70 32.41 -81.74
N VAL A 55 -112.77 31.65 -81.54
CA VAL A 55 -113.19 30.60 -82.47
C VAL A 55 -114.31 31.09 -83.37
N LYS A 56 -114.31 30.64 -84.62
CA LYS A 56 -115.29 31.09 -85.61
C LYS A 56 -115.82 29.93 -86.42
N ALA A 57 -117.14 29.88 -86.60
CA ALA A 57 -117.82 28.95 -87.47
C ALA A 57 -118.53 29.69 -88.61
N ARG A 58 -118.46 29.10 -89.80
CA ARG A 58 -119.05 29.62 -91.04
C ARG A 58 -120.48 29.12 -91.17
N GLU A 59 -121.41 30.04 -91.40
CA GLU A 59 -122.80 29.73 -91.70
C GLU A 59 -122.97 29.12 -93.10
N PRO A 60 -123.97 28.24 -93.32
CA PRO A 60 -124.29 27.71 -94.64
C PRO A 60 -124.78 28.82 -95.59
N PRO A 61 -124.47 28.77 -96.89
CA PRO A 61 -124.74 29.87 -97.84
C PRO A 61 -126.22 30.24 -98.04
N ASN A 62 -127.18 29.46 -97.51
CA ASN A 62 -128.61 29.68 -97.61
C ASN A 62 -129.30 29.98 -96.27
N SER A 63 -128.55 30.32 -95.21
CA SER A 63 -129.11 30.68 -93.90
C SER A 63 -128.77 32.11 -93.52
N SER A 64 -129.73 32.81 -92.90
CA SER A 64 -129.55 34.14 -92.30
C SER A 64 -129.61 34.08 -90.76
N GLU A 65 -129.54 32.87 -90.19
CA GLU A 65 -129.60 32.65 -88.75
C GLU A 65 -128.22 32.84 -88.09
N VAL A 66 -128.20 33.48 -86.91
CA VAL A 66 -126.96 33.78 -86.19
C VAL A 66 -126.36 32.49 -85.59
N VAL A 67 -125.05 32.33 -85.74
CA VAL A 67 -124.28 31.24 -85.10
C VAL A 67 -124.01 31.60 -83.64
N SER A 68 -124.35 30.71 -82.73
CA SER A 68 -124.02 30.83 -81.31
C SER A 68 -122.95 29.82 -80.88
N TYR A 69 -122.10 30.20 -79.92
CA TYR A 69 -121.01 29.37 -79.40
C TYR A 69 -121.22 29.02 -77.93
N ARG A 70 -120.85 27.81 -77.53
CA ARG A 70 -120.78 27.41 -76.12
C ARG A 70 -119.67 26.42 -75.86
N ILE A 71 -119.07 26.47 -74.67
CA ILE A 71 -118.17 25.42 -74.19
C ILE A 71 -119.03 24.22 -73.81
N SER A 72 -118.76 23.06 -74.41
CA SER A 72 -119.51 21.83 -74.20
C SER A 72 -118.85 20.89 -73.19
N SER A 73 -117.52 20.87 -73.15
CA SER A 73 -116.73 20.09 -72.19
C SER A 73 -115.29 20.61 -72.16
N GLY A 74 -114.51 20.14 -71.19
CA GLY A 74 -113.09 20.50 -71.05
C GLY A 74 -112.81 21.60 -70.03
N ASP A 75 -113.86 22.20 -69.44
CA ASP A 75 -113.74 23.17 -68.34
C ASP A 75 -114.58 22.75 -67.12
N PRO A 76 -114.14 21.74 -66.35
CA PRO A 76 -114.89 21.25 -65.18
C PRO A 76 -114.96 22.27 -64.04
N HIS A 77 -114.01 23.21 -63.95
CA HIS A 77 -113.91 24.19 -62.87
C HIS A 77 -114.50 25.56 -63.23
N GLY A 78 -114.95 25.73 -64.48
CA GLY A 78 -115.56 26.97 -64.97
C GLY A 78 -114.56 28.12 -65.06
N ARG A 79 -113.28 27.84 -65.39
CA ARG A 79 -112.21 28.84 -65.52
C ARG A 79 -112.27 29.61 -66.82
N PHE A 80 -113.04 29.14 -67.80
CA PHE A 80 -113.17 29.77 -69.11
C PHE A 80 -114.62 30.14 -69.38
N SER A 81 -114.81 31.25 -70.08
CA SER A 81 -116.09 31.62 -70.66
C SER A 81 -115.94 31.79 -72.16
N ILE A 82 -117.01 31.60 -72.91
CA ILE A 82 -117.05 31.95 -74.33
C ILE A 82 -118.19 32.92 -74.56
N ASP A 83 -117.88 33.98 -75.31
CA ASP A 83 -118.89 34.89 -75.82
C ASP A 83 -119.79 34.13 -76.83
N PRO A 84 -121.09 33.99 -76.55
CA PRO A 84 -121.95 33.18 -77.38
C PRO A 84 -122.19 33.77 -78.76
N GLN A 85 -121.96 35.07 -78.98
CA GLN A 85 -122.18 35.71 -80.28
C GLN A 85 -120.88 35.83 -81.08
N PHE A 86 -119.77 36.11 -80.41
CA PHE A 86 -118.49 36.41 -81.08
C PHE A 86 -117.47 35.26 -81.01
N GLY A 87 -117.70 34.24 -80.19
CA GLY A 87 -116.80 33.10 -80.05
C GLY A 87 -115.48 33.43 -79.36
N ILE A 88 -115.40 34.57 -78.66
CA ILE A 88 -114.21 34.99 -77.90
C ILE A 88 -114.18 34.20 -76.59
N ILE A 89 -113.12 33.44 -76.39
CA ILE A 89 -112.84 32.73 -75.14
C ILE A 89 -112.13 33.70 -74.21
N ARG A 90 -112.63 33.82 -72.98
CA ARG A 90 -112.06 34.66 -71.92
C ARG A 90 -111.75 33.85 -70.67
N THR A 91 -110.75 34.27 -69.91
CA THR A 91 -110.55 33.78 -68.53
C THR A 91 -111.75 34.21 -67.69
N LYS A 92 -112.21 33.34 -66.78
CA LYS A 92 -113.31 33.61 -65.86
C LYS A 92 -112.89 33.52 -64.40
N LYS A 93 -111.84 32.76 -64.15
CA LYS A 93 -111.18 32.61 -62.85
C LYS A 93 -109.67 32.61 -63.08
N GLU A 94 -108.94 32.84 -62.00
CA GLU A 94 -107.49 32.70 -61.95
C GLU A 94 -107.06 31.33 -62.49
N LEU A 95 -105.99 31.39 -63.28
CA LEU A 95 -105.29 30.23 -63.81
C LEU A 95 -104.03 30.04 -62.95
N ASP A 96 -103.57 28.80 -62.89
CA ASP A 96 -102.42 28.39 -62.08
C ASP A 96 -101.71 27.30 -62.90
N HIS A 97 -100.49 27.60 -63.34
CA HIS A 97 -99.67 26.77 -64.21
C HIS A 97 -99.19 25.52 -63.46
N GLU A 98 -98.79 25.68 -62.21
CA GLU A 98 -98.26 24.63 -61.32
C GLU A 98 -99.32 23.56 -61.03
N ILE A 99 -100.60 23.94 -61.06
CA ILE A 99 -101.73 23.01 -60.97
C ILE A 99 -102.11 22.46 -62.35
N GLN A 100 -102.24 23.29 -63.39
CA GLN A 100 -102.72 22.85 -64.70
C GLN A 100 -102.17 23.69 -65.87
N SER A 101 -101.06 23.24 -66.45
CA SER A 101 -100.38 23.90 -67.57
C SER A 101 -101.06 23.78 -68.96
N VAL A 102 -101.98 22.83 -69.16
CA VAL A 102 -102.70 22.65 -70.43
C VAL A 102 -104.17 22.32 -70.23
N VAL A 103 -105.03 23.05 -70.94
CA VAL A 103 -106.49 22.85 -70.95
C VAL A 103 -106.96 22.56 -72.37
N VAL A 104 -107.85 21.58 -72.55
CA VAL A 104 -108.46 21.26 -73.85
C VAL A 104 -109.97 21.43 -73.77
N LEU A 105 -110.48 22.53 -74.31
CA LEU A 105 -111.91 22.83 -74.40
C LEU A 105 -112.52 22.21 -75.65
N THR A 106 -113.75 21.71 -75.56
CA THR A 106 -114.55 21.35 -76.73
C THR A 106 -115.67 22.36 -76.88
N ILE A 107 -115.68 23.09 -77.99
CA ILE A 107 -116.63 24.18 -78.24
C ILE A 107 -117.63 23.73 -79.30
N GLN A 108 -118.91 23.99 -79.05
CA GLN A 108 -120.00 23.70 -79.97
C GLN A 108 -120.52 24.99 -80.61
N SER A 109 -120.81 24.92 -81.90
CA SER A 109 -121.53 25.96 -82.65
C SER A 109 -122.96 25.50 -82.93
N GLN A 110 -123.94 26.37 -82.71
CA GLN A 110 -125.35 26.11 -82.97
C GLN A 110 -125.93 27.23 -83.85
N LEU A 111 -126.58 26.84 -84.94
CA LEU A 111 -127.22 27.77 -85.87
C LEU A 111 -128.68 27.99 -85.44
N GLY A 112 -129.03 29.21 -84.99
CA GLY A 112 -130.36 29.51 -84.48
C GLY A 112 -130.84 28.51 -83.41
N ASN A 113 -132.06 27.99 -83.57
CA ASN A 113 -132.62 26.94 -82.72
C ASN A 113 -132.45 25.52 -83.32
N SER A 114 -131.56 25.35 -84.30
CA SER A 114 -131.33 24.06 -84.94
C SER A 114 -130.83 23.02 -83.92
N PRO A 115 -131.38 21.79 -83.91
CA PRO A 115 -130.87 20.70 -83.07
C PRO A 115 -129.49 20.20 -83.54
N VAL A 116 -128.99 20.66 -84.69
CA VAL A 116 -127.71 20.23 -85.26
C VAL A 116 -126.63 21.22 -84.89
N TYR A 117 -125.53 20.72 -84.32
CA TYR A 117 -124.36 21.50 -83.93
C TYR A 117 -123.09 20.93 -84.54
N SER A 118 -122.07 21.77 -84.72
CA SER A 118 -120.69 21.33 -84.99
C SER A 118 -119.85 21.50 -83.72
N SER A 119 -118.73 20.79 -83.62
CA SER A 119 -117.81 20.92 -82.48
C SER A 119 -116.36 21.01 -82.94
N THR A 120 -115.55 21.82 -82.24
CA THR A 120 -114.10 21.92 -82.43
C THR A 120 -113.37 21.83 -81.09
N GLN A 121 -112.09 21.46 -81.10
CA GLN A 121 -111.25 21.44 -79.90
C GLN A 121 -110.38 22.70 -79.84
N VAL A 122 -110.24 23.26 -78.64
CA VAL A 122 -109.37 24.40 -78.36
C VAL A 122 -108.38 23.99 -77.28
N ASN A 123 -107.11 23.93 -77.66
CA ASN A 123 -106.02 23.74 -76.73
C ASN A 123 -105.56 25.10 -76.22
N ILE A 124 -105.58 25.28 -74.91
CA ILE A 124 -105.08 26.46 -74.21
C ILE A 124 -103.87 26.01 -73.39
N SER A 125 -102.70 26.52 -73.73
CA SER A 125 -101.50 26.36 -72.90
C SER A 125 -101.45 27.52 -71.90
N VAL A 126 -101.47 27.20 -70.61
CA VAL A 126 -101.22 28.19 -69.56
C VAL A 126 -99.70 28.41 -69.52
N ILE A 127 -99.25 29.64 -69.71
CA ILE A 127 -97.82 29.99 -69.66
C ILE A 127 -97.46 30.32 -68.21
N ASP A 128 -96.43 29.64 -67.73
CA ASP A 128 -95.78 29.84 -66.43
C ASP A 128 -95.26 31.29 -66.26
N VAL A 129 -95.52 31.87 -65.10
CA VAL A 129 -94.99 33.15 -64.63
C VAL A 129 -94.16 32.92 -63.37
N ASN A 130 -92.99 33.56 -63.27
CA ASN A 130 -92.08 33.41 -62.13
C ASN A 130 -92.67 34.00 -60.83
N ASP A 131 -93.52 33.25 -60.15
CA ASP A 131 -94.28 33.68 -58.98
C ASP A 131 -94.01 32.84 -57.73
N ASN A 132 -93.25 31.74 -57.85
CA ASN A 132 -92.73 30.99 -56.72
C ASN A 132 -91.21 31.21 -56.58
N PRO A 133 -90.72 31.74 -55.44
CA PRO A 133 -89.28 31.80 -55.21
C PRO A 133 -88.71 30.42 -54.86
N PRO A 134 -87.40 30.20 -55.04
CA PRO A 134 -86.74 28.98 -54.59
C PRO A 134 -86.76 28.96 -53.06
N VAL A 135 -87.05 27.81 -52.44
CA VAL A 135 -87.20 27.68 -50.97
C VAL A 135 -86.26 26.61 -50.42
N PHE A 136 -85.43 26.99 -49.46
CA PHE A 136 -84.71 26.02 -48.61
C PHE A 136 -85.68 25.39 -47.59
N LEU A 137 -85.64 24.06 -47.45
CA LEU A 137 -86.45 23.34 -46.46
C LEU A 137 -86.08 23.68 -45.00
N ALA A 138 -84.84 24.09 -44.76
CA ALA A 138 -84.33 24.56 -43.47
C ALA A 138 -83.93 26.03 -43.54
N LYS A 139 -84.13 26.78 -42.43
CA LYS A 139 -83.71 28.20 -42.33
C LYS A 139 -82.26 28.37 -41.87
N SER A 140 -81.73 27.36 -41.20
CA SER A 140 -80.32 27.25 -40.85
C SER A 140 -79.90 25.80 -40.77
N ASP A 141 -78.61 25.57 -40.99
CA ASP A 141 -78.01 24.24 -40.85
C ASP A 141 -76.64 24.32 -40.18
N LYS A 142 -76.18 23.22 -39.59
CA LYS A 142 -74.92 23.14 -38.84
C LYS A 142 -74.04 22.03 -39.39
N VAL A 143 -72.80 22.39 -39.71
CA VAL A 143 -71.83 21.46 -40.31
C VAL A 143 -70.53 21.52 -39.52
N THR A 144 -69.98 20.35 -39.20
CA THR A 144 -68.68 20.20 -38.55
C THR A 144 -67.65 19.76 -39.58
N ILE A 145 -66.50 20.43 -39.61
CA ILE A 145 -65.42 20.23 -40.59
C ILE A 145 -64.15 19.89 -39.81
N SER A 146 -63.43 18.85 -40.23
CA SER A 146 -62.15 18.48 -39.62
C SER A 146 -61.01 19.30 -40.21
N HIS A 147 -60.04 19.69 -39.38
CA HIS A 147 -58.84 20.41 -39.82
C HIS A 147 -57.94 19.58 -40.77
N THR A 148 -58.14 18.26 -40.82
CA THR A 148 -57.42 17.34 -41.72
C THR A 148 -58.06 17.18 -43.11
N GLN A 149 -59.23 17.78 -43.36
CA GLN A 149 -59.88 17.66 -44.67
C GLN A 149 -59.09 18.43 -45.75
N PRO A 150 -58.68 17.77 -46.85
CA PRO A 150 -57.93 18.43 -47.90
C PRO A 150 -58.79 19.45 -48.67
N PRO A 151 -58.17 20.48 -49.27
CA PRO A 151 -58.86 21.40 -50.17
C PRO A 151 -59.54 20.63 -51.32
N GLY A 152 -60.75 21.03 -51.68
CA GLY A 152 -61.61 20.36 -52.66
C GLY A 152 -62.64 19.41 -52.05
N THR A 153 -62.61 19.17 -50.74
CA THR A 153 -63.62 18.35 -50.05
C THR A 153 -64.97 19.06 -50.01
N ALA A 154 -66.04 18.36 -50.40
CA ALA A 154 -67.41 18.80 -50.23
C ALA A 154 -67.81 18.75 -48.75
N VAL A 155 -68.14 19.90 -48.17
CA VAL A 155 -68.47 20.05 -46.74
C VAL A 155 -69.96 20.13 -46.50
N TYR A 156 -70.74 20.62 -47.46
CA TYR A 156 -72.19 20.76 -47.34
C TYR A 156 -72.85 20.78 -48.71
N ILE A 157 -74.12 20.37 -48.81
CA ILE A 157 -74.91 20.49 -50.05
C ILE A 157 -76.16 21.29 -49.71
N ALA A 158 -76.24 22.52 -50.22
CA ALA A 158 -77.41 23.36 -50.11
C ALA A 158 -78.45 22.94 -51.15
N HIS A 159 -79.67 22.65 -50.70
CA HIS A 159 -80.78 22.23 -51.57
C HIS A 159 -81.99 23.12 -51.32
N ALA A 160 -82.38 23.86 -52.35
CA ALA A 160 -83.61 24.62 -52.45
C ALA A 160 -84.50 24.01 -53.54
N GLU A 161 -85.81 24.22 -53.42
CA GLU A 161 -86.80 23.76 -54.39
C GLU A 161 -87.62 24.96 -54.88
N ASP A 162 -87.84 25.01 -56.19
CA ASP A 162 -88.66 26.00 -56.86
C ASP A 162 -89.78 25.27 -57.61
N LYS A 163 -91.00 25.82 -57.54
CA LYS A 163 -92.18 25.19 -58.12
C LYS A 163 -92.42 25.56 -59.56
N ASP A 164 -91.83 26.67 -60.01
CA ASP A 164 -92.01 27.13 -61.37
C ASP A 164 -91.29 26.18 -62.34
N SER A 165 -91.65 26.23 -63.61
CA SER A 165 -91.11 25.35 -64.66
C SER A 165 -90.02 26.04 -65.49
N GLY A 166 -89.19 25.23 -66.15
CA GLY A 166 -88.18 25.74 -67.07
C GLY A 166 -87.11 26.60 -66.38
N LEU A 167 -86.91 27.83 -66.87
CA LEU A 167 -85.92 28.77 -66.31
C LEU A 167 -86.42 29.45 -65.03
N ASN A 168 -87.73 29.56 -64.84
CA ASN A 168 -88.34 30.11 -63.63
C ASN A 168 -88.06 29.18 -62.44
N GLY A 169 -88.13 27.85 -62.63
CA GLY A 169 -87.74 26.90 -61.58
C GLY A 169 -86.24 26.57 -61.48
N ALA A 170 -85.38 27.18 -62.30
CA ALA A 170 -83.97 26.81 -62.36
C ALA A 170 -83.15 27.58 -61.32
N ILE A 171 -82.67 26.86 -60.31
CA ILE A 171 -82.02 27.45 -59.13
C ILE A 171 -80.52 27.61 -59.32
N LYS A 172 -80.01 28.76 -58.90
CA LYS A 172 -78.58 29.09 -58.81
C LYS A 172 -78.18 29.42 -57.38
N TYR A 173 -77.14 28.75 -56.88
CA TYR A 173 -76.64 28.95 -55.53
C TYR A 173 -75.44 29.92 -55.49
N SER A 174 -75.35 30.74 -54.44
CA SER A 174 -74.21 31.63 -54.20
C SER A 174 -73.95 31.85 -52.71
N ILE A 175 -72.70 32.17 -52.33
CA ILE A 175 -72.36 32.57 -50.96
C ILE A 175 -72.36 34.11 -50.91
N THR A 176 -73.17 34.69 -50.03
CA THR A 176 -73.37 36.15 -49.90
C THR A 176 -72.61 36.79 -48.73
N SER A 177 -72.03 35.98 -47.83
CA SER A 177 -71.24 36.46 -46.70
C SER A 177 -69.86 37.03 -47.12
N LYS A 178 -69.51 38.23 -46.63
CA LYS A 178 -68.24 38.93 -46.96
C LYS A 178 -66.96 38.35 -46.32
N GLN A 179 -67.05 37.28 -45.52
CA GLN A 179 -65.97 36.85 -44.62
C GLN A 179 -65.23 35.55 -44.99
N SER A 180 -65.49 34.89 -46.12
CA SER A 180 -64.96 33.52 -46.34
C SER A 180 -64.14 33.33 -47.61
N ASN A 181 -62.84 33.66 -47.58
CA ASN A 181 -61.87 33.19 -48.59
C ASN A 181 -61.58 31.67 -48.50
N ALA A 182 -62.27 30.94 -47.62
CA ALA A 182 -62.03 29.53 -47.31
C ALA A 182 -63.04 28.54 -47.92
N PHE A 183 -64.16 29.03 -48.48
CA PHE A 183 -65.24 28.20 -48.99
C PHE A 183 -65.70 28.69 -50.36
N SER A 184 -66.01 27.76 -51.27
CA SER A 184 -66.66 28.01 -52.54
C SER A 184 -67.93 27.19 -52.64
N ILE A 185 -68.93 27.65 -53.40
CA ILE A 185 -70.16 26.89 -53.68
C ILE A 185 -70.28 26.64 -55.17
N ASP A 186 -70.68 25.44 -55.56
CA ASP A 186 -71.07 25.13 -56.93
C ASP A 186 -72.42 25.80 -57.23
N PRO A 187 -72.51 26.73 -58.20
CA PRO A 187 -73.74 27.46 -58.46
C PRO A 187 -74.89 26.62 -58.99
N SER A 188 -74.63 25.41 -59.50
CA SER A 188 -75.65 24.52 -60.08
C SER A 188 -76.01 23.35 -59.18
N LEU A 189 -75.05 22.88 -58.37
CA LEU A 189 -75.23 21.71 -57.51
C LEU A 189 -75.43 22.06 -56.03
N GLY A 190 -75.20 23.32 -55.63
CA GLY A 190 -75.31 23.76 -54.24
C GLY A 190 -74.23 23.20 -53.30
N VAL A 191 -73.22 22.52 -53.83
CA VAL A 191 -72.15 21.89 -53.04
C VAL A 191 -71.15 22.94 -52.58
N VAL A 192 -71.00 23.09 -51.27
CA VAL A 192 -69.98 23.92 -50.64
C VAL A 192 -68.69 23.10 -50.51
N ASN A 193 -67.60 23.58 -51.09
CA ASN A 193 -66.28 22.98 -51.05
C ASN A 193 -65.30 23.82 -50.23
N LEU A 194 -64.37 23.15 -49.57
CA LEU A 194 -63.26 23.79 -48.89
C LEU A 194 -62.18 24.23 -49.89
N THR A 195 -61.80 25.52 -49.94
CA THR A 195 -60.84 26.03 -50.94
C THR A 195 -59.39 26.04 -50.46
N ARG A 196 -59.16 25.94 -49.15
CA ARG A 196 -57.83 25.94 -48.53
C ARG A 196 -57.82 25.10 -47.25
N THR A 197 -56.66 24.57 -46.90
CA THR A 197 -56.44 23.90 -45.62
C THR A 197 -56.64 24.89 -44.48
N VAL A 198 -57.47 24.51 -43.51
CA VAL A 198 -57.76 25.33 -42.33
C VAL A 198 -56.70 25.03 -41.27
N PHE A 199 -55.67 25.86 -41.23
CA PHE A 199 -54.67 25.81 -40.15
C PHE A 199 -54.99 26.87 -39.09
N VAL A 200 -54.71 26.53 -37.82
CA VAL A 200 -54.12 27.37 -36.76
C VAL A 200 -54.86 27.32 -35.41
N GLU A 201 -54.12 26.80 -34.42
CA GLU A 201 -53.85 27.20 -33.01
C GLU A 201 -54.94 27.79 -32.07
N LYS A 202 -56.15 28.20 -32.50
CA LYS A 202 -57.31 28.51 -31.62
C LYS A 202 -58.66 28.33 -32.34
N GLU A 203 -59.69 27.90 -31.61
CA GLU A 203 -61.06 27.69 -32.11
C GLU A 203 -61.57 28.90 -32.91
N GLN A 204 -62.04 28.65 -34.13
CA GLN A 204 -62.50 29.68 -35.06
C GLN A 204 -63.84 29.27 -35.68
N GLU A 205 -64.87 30.08 -35.46
CA GLU A 205 -66.22 29.87 -36.01
C GLU A 205 -66.37 30.62 -37.35
N TYR A 206 -66.94 29.95 -38.35
CA TYR A 206 -67.32 30.52 -39.66
C TYR A 206 -68.84 30.54 -39.79
N THR A 207 -69.42 31.70 -40.13
CA THR A 207 -70.84 31.81 -40.50
C THR A 207 -70.93 32.10 -42.00
N LEU A 208 -71.56 31.20 -42.75
CA LEU A 208 -71.77 31.31 -44.21
C LEU A 208 -73.23 31.62 -44.50
N GLN A 209 -73.49 32.60 -45.37
CA GLN A 209 -74.83 32.89 -45.87
C GLN A 209 -74.92 32.38 -47.31
N ILE A 210 -75.82 31.43 -47.55
CA ILE A 210 -76.05 30.82 -48.87
C ILE A 210 -77.38 31.36 -49.42
N ALA A 211 -77.34 31.91 -50.63
CA ALA A 211 -78.52 32.34 -51.36
C ALA A 211 -78.85 31.35 -52.48
N ALA A 212 -80.14 31.03 -52.64
CA ALA A 212 -80.69 30.40 -53.82
C ALA A 212 -81.46 31.46 -54.61
N GLU A 213 -81.15 31.62 -55.88
CA GLU A 213 -81.76 32.57 -56.81
C GLU A 213 -82.31 31.79 -57.99
N ASP A 214 -83.57 31.98 -58.34
CA ASP A 214 -84.10 31.41 -59.58
C ASP A 214 -83.53 32.14 -60.82
N CYS A 215 -83.77 31.59 -62.00
CA CYS A 215 -83.35 32.20 -63.26
C CYS A 215 -84.51 32.88 -64.00
N GLY A 216 -85.59 33.21 -63.28
CA GLY A 216 -86.71 34.01 -63.75
C GLY A 216 -86.37 35.50 -63.87
N SER A 217 -87.32 36.28 -64.39
CA SER A 217 -87.14 37.72 -64.63
C SER A 217 -88.39 38.50 -64.18
N PRO A 218 -88.37 39.20 -63.03
CA PRO A 218 -87.23 39.38 -62.12
C PRO A 218 -86.87 38.08 -61.37
N PRO A 219 -85.58 37.85 -61.04
CA PRO A 219 -85.19 36.68 -60.28
C PRO A 219 -85.66 36.80 -58.82
N LEU A 220 -86.22 35.74 -58.26
CA LEU A 220 -86.59 35.67 -56.85
C LEU A 220 -85.52 34.91 -56.06
N THR A 221 -85.35 35.30 -54.79
CA THR A 221 -84.25 34.79 -53.94
C THR A 221 -84.74 34.32 -52.57
N SER A 222 -84.10 33.27 -52.05
CA SER A 222 -84.17 32.89 -50.63
C SER A 222 -82.78 32.73 -50.01
N LEU A 223 -82.72 32.86 -48.68
CA LEU A 223 -81.48 32.83 -47.90
C LEU A 223 -81.49 31.70 -46.87
N LEU A 224 -80.37 30.98 -46.78
CA LEU A 224 -80.03 29.99 -45.76
C LEU A 224 -78.84 30.51 -44.91
N MET A 225 -79.01 30.51 -43.58
CA MET A 225 -77.94 30.85 -42.63
C MET A 225 -77.21 29.59 -42.17
N LEU A 226 -75.94 29.40 -42.53
CA LEU A 226 -75.12 28.30 -42.03
C LEU A 226 -74.26 28.80 -40.85
N ASP A 227 -74.63 28.46 -39.63
CA ASP A 227 -73.81 28.72 -38.45
C ASP A 227 -72.94 27.49 -38.19
N SER A 228 -71.61 27.63 -38.17
CA SER A 228 -70.78 26.58 -37.57
C SER A 228 -70.90 26.70 -36.05
N LEU A 229 -71.51 25.70 -35.42
CA LEU A 229 -71.54 25.58 -33.97
C LEU A 229 -70.16 25.11 -33.48
N ALA A 230 -69.62 25.78 -32.45
CA ALA A 230 -68.46 25.40 -31.67
C ALA A 230 -68.17 23.89 -31.71
N VAL A 231 -67.03 23.60 -32.31
CA VAL A 231 -66.50 22.29 -32.55
C VAL A 231 -65.99 21.72 -31.22
N LYS A 232 -66.84 21.02 -30.47
CA LYS A 232 -66.34 20.04 -29.48
C LYS A 232 -66.08 18.74 -30.21
N ILE A 233 -64.94 18.64 -30.88
CA ILE A 233 -64.43 17.36 -31.35
C ILE A 233 -63.72 16.72 -30.15
N VAL A 234 -64.24 15.58 -29.70
CA VAL A 234 -63.36 14.59 -29.07
C VAL A 234 -62.68 13.90 -30.24
N ILE A 235 -61.46 14.32 -30.56
CA ILE A 235 -60.61 13.53 -31.42
C ILE A 235 -60.25 12.38 -30.50
N LEU A 236 -60.74 11.18 -30.82
CA LEU A 236 -60.06 10.01 -30.28
C LEU A 236 -58.73 10.03 -30.97
N ASP A 237 -57.75 10.43 -30.20
CA ASP A 237 -56.38 10.36 -30.61
C ASP A 237 -56.06 8.95 -31.13
N ILE A 238 -55.29 8.89 -32.20
CA ILE A 238 -54.78 7.64 -32.77
C ILE A 238 -53.32 7.64 -32.38
N ASN A 239 -52.87 6.59 -31.71
CA ASN A 239 -51.50 6.46 -31.22
C ASN A 239 -50.49 6.39 -32.39
N ASP A 240 -50.16 7.54 -32.96
CA ASP A 240 -49.33 7.72 -34.15
C ASP A 240 -48.04 8.50 -33.85
N ASN A 241 -47.93 9.06 -32.65
CA ASN A 241 -46.69 9.55 -32.10
C ASN A 241 -46.15 8.56 -31.06
N SER A 242 -44.84 8.58 -30.86
CA SER A 242 -44.17 7.74 -29.88
C SER A 242 -43.53 8.60 -28.80
N PRO A 243 -43.38 8.12 -27.56
CA PRO A 243 -42.86 8.94 -26.48
C PRO A 243 -41.43 9.44 -26.77
N GLY A 244 -41.17 10.73 -26.65
CA GLY A 244 -39.83 11.31 -26.81
C GLY A 244 -39.18 11.66 -25.48
N PHE A 245 -38.00 11.09 -25.17
CA PHE A 245 -37.24 11.47 -23.98
C PHE A 245 -36.78 12.93 -24.03
N THR A 246 -37.05 13.66 -22.95
CA THR A 246 -36.61 15.05 -22.73
C THR A 246 -35.62 15.17 -21.56
N SER A 247 -35.55 14.15 -20.70
CA SER A 247 -34.55 14.05 -19.63
C SER A 247 -33.14 13.80 -20.18
N SER A 248 -32.13 14.21 -19.42
CA SER A 248 -30.71 14.01 -19.76
C SER A 248 -30.38 12.50 -19.85
N PRO A 249 -29.59 12.06 -20.84
CA PRO A 249 -29.09 10.68 -20.89
C PRO A 249 -27.96 10.40 -19.89
N LEU A 250 -27.60 11.37 -19.05
CA LEU A 250 -26.55 11.27 -18.04
C LEU A 250 -27.09 11.71 -16.66
N SER A 251 -26.82 10.91 -15.64
CA SER A 251 -27.00 11.25 -14.23
C SER A 251 -25.77 10.86 -13.41
N SER A 252 -25.64 11.41 -12.21
CA SER A 252 -24.60 11.06 -11.25
C SER A 252 -25.15 10.97 -9.84
N VAL A 253 -24.65 10.02 -9.06
CA VAL A 253 -25.09 9.79 -7.68
C VAL A 253 -23.88 9.39 -6.82
N MET A 254 -23.77 9.90 -5.60
CA MET A 254 -22.73 9.47 -4.66
C MET A 254 -23.03 8.06 -4.15
N GLU A 255 -22.02 7.26 -3.85
CA GLU A 255 -22.24 5.87 -3.40
C GLU A 255 -22.79 5.75 -1.96
N ASP A 256 -22.50 6.73 -1.11
CA ASP A 256 -22.92 6.77 0.29
C ASP A 256 -24.40 7.14 0.50
N VAL A 257 -25.16 7.33 -0.59
CA VAL A 257 -26.57 7.68 -0.51
C VAL A 257 -27.40 6.52 0.03
N GLU A 258 -28.37 6.85 0.88
CA GLU A 258 -29.28 5.85 1.43
C GLU A 258 -30.18 5.21 0.36
N VAL A 259 -30.73 4.04 0.66
CA VAL A 259 -31.72 3.36 -0.19
C VAL A 259 -32.97 4.23 -0.30
N GLY A 260 -33.47 4.40 -1.53
CA GLY A 260 -34.61 5.27 -1.86
C GLY A 260 -34.20 6.68 -2.29
N PHE A 261 -32.91 6.98 -2.39
CA PHE A 261 -32.40 8.25 -2.90
C PHE A 261 -32.79 8.47 -4.36
N LEU A 262 -33.22 9.69 -4.70
CA LEU A 262 -33.60 10.06 -6.07
C LEU A 262 -32.37 10.26 -6.95
N VAL A 263 -32.13 9.33 -7.87
CA VAL A 263 -30.98 9.32 -8.78
C VAL A 263 -31.22 10.13 -10.04
N HIS A 264 -32.41 10.00 -10.62
CA HIS A 264 -32.78 10.71 -11.83
C HIS A 264 -34.30 10.81 -11.96
N HIS A 265 -34.78 11.83 -12.66
CA HIS A 265 -36.18 11.92 -13.07
C HIS A 265 -36.24 11.77 -14.59
N ILE A 266 -36.66 10.59 -15.03
CA ILE A 266 -36.81 10.24 -16.44
C ILE A 266 -38.12 10.86 -16.93
N ILE A 267 -38.03 11.69 -17.95
CA ILE A 267 -39.19 12.41 -18.49
C ILE A 267 -39.22 12.17 -19.99
N ALA A 268 -40.22 11.43 -20.44
CA ALA A 268 -40.59 11.35 -21.84
C ALA A 268 -41.97 11.98 -22.04
N LYS A 269 -42.13 12.63 -23.20
CA LYS A 269 -43.37 13.29 -23.58
C LYS A 269 -43.90 12.65 -24.84
N ASP A 270 -45.15 12.25 -24.80
CA ASP A 270 -45.90 11.86 -25.98
C ASP A 270 -46.86 13.00 -26.35
N PRO A 271 -46.82 13.53 -27.59
CA PRO A 271 -47.75 14.54 -28.08
C PRO A 271 -49.22 14.09 -28.12
N ASP A 272 -49.48 12.78 -28.06
CA ASP A 272 -50.79 12.14 -28.16
C ASP A 272 -51.70 12.45 -26.94
N GLU A 273 -53.03 12.32 -27.08
CA GLU A 273 -54.00 12.70 -26.03
C GLU A 273 -54.53 11.46 -25.26
N GLY A 274 -54.80 11.63 -23.96
CA GLY A 274 -55.41 10.59 -23.15
C GLY A 274 -54.47 9.40 -22.87
N ARG A 275 -54.91 8.16 -23.13
CA ARG A 275 -54.10 6.95 -22.86
C ARG A 275 -52.94 6.79 -23.85
N ASN A 276 -53.12 7.25 -25.08
CA ASN A 276 -52.05 7.28 -26.09
C ASN A 276 -50.95 8.28 -25.72
N GLY A 277 -51.30 9.39 -25.06
CA GLY A 277 -50.32 10.32 -24.49
C GLY A 277 -49.68 9.86 -23.17
N GLN A 278 -50.22 8.80 -22.55
CA GLN A 278 -49.86 8.38 -21.20
C GLN A 278 -48.62 7.48 -21.23
N VAL A 279 -47.49 8.06 -20.89
CA VAL A 279 -46.21 7.36 -20.88
C VAL A 279 -46.03 6.55 -19.60
N THR A 280 -45.61 5.30 -19.78
CA THR A 280 -45.09 4.44 -18.71
C THR A 280 -43.61 4.13 -18.95
N TYR A 281 -42.88 3.99 -17.86
CA TYR A 281 -41.43 3.82 -17.90
C TYR A 281 -41.01 2.42 -17.46
N HIS A 282 -40.07 1.83 -18.20
CA HIS A 282 -39.54 0.51 -17.95
C HIS A 282 -38.01 0.49 -18.08
N ILE A 283 -37.33 -0.29 -17.25
CA ILE A 283 -35.91 -0.62 -17.46
C ILE A 283 -35.86 -1.92 -18.25
N LEU A 284 -35.27 -1.91 -19.44
CA LEU A 284 -35.12 -3.10 -20.29
C LEU A 284 -33.86 -3.90 -19.95
N SER A 285 -32.75 -3.23 -19.69
CA SER A 285 -31.45 -3.85 -19.40
C SER A 285 -30.49 -2.88 -18.70
N GLY A 286 -29.39 -3.38 -18.15
CA GLY A 286 -28.36 -2.60 -17.44
C GLY A 286 -28.58 -2.48 -15.92
N ASN A 287 -29.64 -3.10 -15.40
CA ASN A 287 -29.99 -3.13 -13.96
C ASN A 287 -30.11 -4.58 -13.45
N GLU A 288 -29.20 -5.46 -13.86
CA GLU A 288 -29.22 -6.90 -13.57
C GLU A 288 -29.17 -7.18 -12.07
N ASN A 289 -28.41 -6.38 -11.33
CA ASN A 289 -28.26 -6.47 -9.87
C ASN A 289 -29.43 -5.84 -9.10
N LYS A 290 -30.43 -5.27 -9.80
CA LYS A 290 -31.57 -4.55 -9.21
C LYS A 290 -31.11 -3.43 -8.26
N ALA A 291 -30.09 -2.69 -8.67
CA ALA A 291 -29.53 -1.56 -7.93
C ALA A 291 -30.48 -0.34 -7.93
N PHE A 292 -31.32 -0.22 -8.97
CA PHE A 292 -32.28 0.88 -9.11
C PHE A 292 -33.73 0.38 -9.22
N VAL A 293 -34.66 1.21 -8.76
CA VAL A 293 -36.11 1.04 -8.95
C VAL A 293 -36.63 2.25 -9.71
N LEU A 294 -37.31 1.98 -10.82
CA LEU A 294 -37.98 2.99 -11.63
C LEU A 294 -39.48 2.92 -11.36
N ASP A 295 -40.05 4.01 -10.86
CA ASP A 295 -41.50 4.15 -10.80
C ASP A 295 -42.05 4.32 -12.22
N LYS A 296 -42.83 3.32 -12.65
CA LYS A 296 -43.39 3.25 -14.00
C LYS A 296 -44.33 4.41 -14.35
N THR A 297 -44.87 5.13 -13.37
CA THR A 297 -45.83 6.22 -13.57
C THR A 297 -45.22 7.59 -13.41
N THR A 298 -44.32 7.76 -12.44
CA THR A 298 -43.71 9.07 -12.15
C THR A 298 -42.38 9.27 -12.89
N GLY A 299 -41.76 8.21 -13.39
CA GLY A 299 -40.44 8.29 -14.03
C GLY A 299 -39.29 8.55 -13.03
N LEU A 300 -39.55 8.48 -11.72
CA LEU A 300 -38.54 8.63 -10.70
C LEU A 300 -37.70 7.37 -10.59
N LEU A 301 -36.41 7.50 -10.85
CA LEU A 301 -35.42 6.46 -10.66
C LEU A 301 -34.78 6.65 -9.29
N THR A 302 -34.94 5.66 -8.42
CA THR A 302 -34.41 5.67 -7.04
C THR A 302 -33.44 4.53 -6.82
N THR A 303 -32.52 4.67 -5.86
CA THR A 303 -31.67 3.57 -5.40
C THR A 303 -32.52 2.52 -4.69
N ALA A 304 -32.32 1.25 -5.01
CA ALA A 304 -32.98 0.12 -4.37
C ALA A 304 -32.06 -0.63 -3.41
N GLN A 305 -30.75 -0.42 -3.55
CA GLN A 305 -29.67 -0.96 -2.75
C GLN A 305 -28.63 0.13 -2.53
N LEU A 306 -27.75 -0.07 -1.56
CA LEU A 306 -26.55 0.74 -1.41
C LEU A 306 -25.68 0.55 -2.66
N LEU A 307 -25.13 1.66 -3.15
CA LEU A 307 -24.21 1.65 -4.28
C LEU A 307 -22.80 1.52 -3.73
N ASP A 308 -21.92 0.92 -4.53
CA ASP A 308 -20.51 0.72 -4.24
C ASP A 308 -19.80 0.92 -5.57
N ARG A 309 -19.01 1.99 -5.65
CA ARG A 309 -18.32 2.42 -6.86
C ARG A 309 -17.15 1.50 -7.15
N GLU A 310 -16.43 1.01 -6.14
CA GLU A 310 -15.32 0.07 -6.24
C GLU A 310 -15.77 -1.26 -6.86
N LEU A 311 -17.02 -1.65 -6.62
CA LEU A 311 -17.65 -2.76 -7.30
C LEU A 311 -18.15 -2.39 -8.71
N GLN A 312 -18.85 -1.26 -8.85
CA GLN A 312 -19.40 -0.82 -10.13
C GLN A 312 -19.55 0.71 -10.26
N GLU A 313 -18.58 1.34 -10.91
CA GLU A 313 -18.53 2.80 -11.12
C GLU A 313 -19.59 3.37 -12.09
N ARG A 314 -20.16 2.52 -12.96
CA ARG A 314 -21.06 2.96 -14.03
C ARG A 314 -22.17 1.97 -14.30
N TYR A 315 -23.39 2.50 -14.38
CA TYR A 315 -24.56 1.76 -14.85
C TYR A 315 -25.04 2.35 -16.18
N SER A 316 -25.29 1.49 -17.17
CA SER A 316 -25.82 1.88 -18.48
C SER A 316 -27.22 1.30 -18.64
N LEU A 317 -28.22 2.00 -18.12
CA LEU A 317 -29.60 1.56 -18.13
C LEU A 317 -30.24 1.83 -19.49
N THR A 318 -30.72 0.80 -20.17
CA THR A 318 -31.60 1.00 -21.33
C THR A 318 -33.02 1.15 -20.81
N VAL A 319 -33.52 2.38 -20.82
CA VAL A 319 -34.86 2.71 -20.36
C VAL A 319 -35.79 2.86 -21.55
N MET A 320 -37.02 2.39 -21.40
CA MET A 320 -38.07 2.46 -22.41
C MET A 320 -39.20 3.33 -21.88
N ALA A 321 -39.64 4.27 -22.71
CA ALA A 321 -40.88 5.00 -22.54
C ALA A 321 -41.89 4.37 -23.50
N LEU A 322 -43.01 3.89 -22.96
CA LEU A 322 -44.05 3.15 -23.66
C LEU A 322 -45.37 3.89 -23.42
N ASP A 323 -46.04 4.29 -24.50
CA ASP A 323 -47.40 4.81 -24.39
C ASP A 323 -48.41 3.69 -24.05
N ASP A 324 -49.60 4.06 -23.57
CA ASP A 324 -50.70 3.12 -23.32
C ASP A 324 -51.66 3.05 -24.52
N GLY A 325 -51.14 3.35 -25.72
CA GLY A 325 -51.87 3.33 -26.98
C GLY A 325 -52.05 1.92 -27.58
N SER A 326 -52.79 1.82 -28.68
CA SER A 326 -53.05 0.55 -29.38
C SER A 326 -53.00 0.73 -30.90
N PRO A 327 -51.90 0.32 -31.57
CA PRO A 327 -50.73 -0.35 -31.03
C PRO A 327 -49.88 0.57 -30.14
N ALA A 328 -49.27 0.02 -29.09
CA ALA A 328 -48.40 0.80 -28.23
C ALA A 328 -47.09 1.12 -28.96
N LEU A 329 -46.66 2.38 -28.94
CA LEU A 329 -45.39 2.84 -29.48
C LEU A 329 -44.42 3.12 -28.32
N SER A 330 -43.13 2.97 -28.62
CA SER A 330 -42.09 3.06 -27.59
C SER A 330 -40.84 3.72 -28.11
N ALA A 331 -40.17 4.47 -27.25
CA ALA A 331 -38.79 4.90 -27.47
C ALA A 331 -37.87 4.32 -26.40
N THR A 332 -36.61 4.15 -26.76
CA THR A 332 -35.56 3.71 -25.83
C THR A 332 -34.47 4.78 -25.72
N GLN A 333 -33.99 5.02 -24.51
CA GLN A 333 -32.82 5.86 -24.23
C GLN A 333 -31.84 5.09 -23.35
N VAL A 334 -30.55 5.23 -23.62
CA VAL A 334 -29.50 4.71 -22.72
C VAL A 334 -29.19 5.82 -21.70
N LEU A 335 -29.61 5.62 -20.46
CA LEU A 335 -29.28 6.46 -19.32
C LEU A 335 -28.00 5.93 -18.67
N THR A 336 -26.94 6.73 -18.73
CA THR A 336 -25.69 6.45 -18.03
C THR A 336 -25.72 7.08 -16.65
N ILE A 337 -25.56 6.28 -15.61
CA ILE A 337 -25.44 6.73 -14.23
C ILE A 337 -23.99 6.55 -13.82
N LEU A 338 -23.33 7.65 -13.48
CA LEU A 338 -21.99 7.65 -12.91
C LEU A 338 -22.10 7.61 -11.38
N VAL A 339 -21.50 6.61 -10.77
CA VAL A 339 -21.38 6.56 -9.31
C VAL A 339 -20.17 7.43 -8.94
N LEU A 340 -20.41 8.44 -8.11
CA LEU A 340 -19.38 9.36 -7.63
C LEU A 340 -18.76 8.79 -6.37
N ASP A 341 -17.44 8.87 -6.33
CA ASP A 341 -16.58 8.39 -5.27
C ASP A 341 -16.79 9.13 -3.94
N VAL A 342 -16.90 8.36 -2.88
CA VAL A 342 -16.82 8.79 -1.49
C VAL A 342 -15.62 8.10 -0.89
N ASN A 343 -14.80 8.83 -0.12
CA ASN A 343 -13.69 8.19 0.58
C ASN A 343 -14.24 7.25 1.65
N ASP A 344 -14.46 5.98 1.36
CA ASP A 344 -15.01 4.98 2.27
C ASP A 344 -14.10 3.76 2.44
N GLU A 345 -13.17 3.56 1.50
CA GLU A 345 -12.07 2.62 1.65
C GLU A 345 -10.93 3.19 2.51
N THR A 346 -10.10 2.28 2.99
CA THR A 346 -8.88 2.66 3.72
C THR A 346 -7.68 2.09 2.99
N PRO A 347 -6.54 2.81 2.93
CA PRO A 347 -5.33 2.31 2.29
C PRO A 347 -4.92 0.96 2.88
N ILE A 348 -4.48 0.00 2.06
CA ILE A 348 -3.95 -1.28 2.53
C ILE A 348 -2.52 -1.46 2.02
N PHE A 349 -1.58 -1.70 2.93
CA PHE A 349 -0.20 -2.04 2.57
C PHE A 349 -0.12 -3.45 1.95
N LEU A 350 0.67 -3.59 0.89
CA LEU A 350 0.82 -4.87 0.18
C LEU A 350 1.52 -5.96 1.01
N GLN A 351 2.31 -5.58 2.02
CA GLN A 351 2.99 -6.50 2.93
C GLN A 351 2.80 -6.07 4.39
N GLN A 352 2.59 -7.04 5.28
CA GLN A 352 2.49 -6.84 6.72
C GLN A 352 3.00 -8.09 7.46
N PRO A 353 4.14 -8.02 8.18
CA PRO A 353 5.09 -6.91 8.27
C PRO A 353 5.97 -6.77 7.00
N TYR A 354 6.66 -5.63 6.87
CA TYR A 354 7.78 -5.48 5.96
C TYR A 354 9.08 -5.83 6.69
N GLU A 355 10.00 -6.52 6.00
CA GLU A 355 11.30 -6.90 6.52
C GLU A 355 12.39 -6.48 5.53
N ALA A 356 13.42 -5.82 6.01
CA ALA A 356 14.55 -5.36 5.22
C ALA A 356 15.86 -5.60 5.97
N ALA A 357 16.94 -5.77 5.21
CA ALA A 357 18.28 -5.89 5.75
C ALA A 357 19.21 -4.89 5.06
N VAL A 358 20.01 -4.17 5.84
CA VAL A 358 20.98 -3.19 5.35
C VAL A 358 22.31 -3.40 6.04
N HIS A 359 23.40 -3.18 5.33
CA HIS A 359 24.73 -3.19 5.93
C HIS A 359 24.91 -1.96 6.83
N GLU A 360 25.64 -2.12 7.93
CA GLU A 360 26.11 -0.99 8.71
C GLU A 360 27.20 -0.19 8.00
N ASN A 361 27.62 0.92 8.60
CA ASN A 361 28.70 1.79 8.10
C ASN A 361 28.51 2.39 6.70
N GLN A 362 27.35 2.20 6.07
CA GLN A 362 27.02 2.82 4.80
C GLN A 362 26.75 4.32 4.96
N ASP A 363 27.13 5.09 3.94
CA ASP A 363 26.85 6.52 3.88
C ASP A 363 25.34 6.79 3.93
N PRO A 364 24.89 7.92 4.52
CA PRO A 364 23.49 8.28 4.54
C PRO A 364 22.87 8.33 3.14
N GLY A 365 21.73 7.67 2.97
CA GLY A 365 21.00 7.58 1.70
C GLY A 365 20.94 6.18 1.12
N GLU A 366 21.46 5.18 1.84
CA GLU A 366 21.34 3.77 1.46
C GLU A 366 19.87 3.34 1.38
N PHE A 367 19.57 2.55 0.36
CA PHE A 367 18.23 2.04 0.11
C PHE A 367 17.89 0.92 1.11
N VAL A 368 16.81 1.09 1.87
CA VAL A 368 16.34 0.08 2.82
C VAL A 368 15.30 -0.82 2.17
N ILE A 369 14.17 -0.22 1.79
CA ILE A 369 13.05 -0.94 1.18
C ILE A 369 12.09 0.05 0.53
N LYS A 370 11.31 -0.44 -0.44
CA LYS A 370 10.18 0.28 -1.01
C LYS A 370 8.89 -0.21 -0.40
N VAL A 371 8.08 0.72 0.12
CA VAL A 371 6.76 0.39 0.68
C VAL A 371 5.66 0.78 -0.29
N GLU A 372 4.63 -0.05 -0.38
CA GLU A 372 3.52 0.20 -1.27
C GLU A 372 2.20 -0.12 -0.57
N ALA A 373 1.26 0.82 -0.70
CA ALA A 373 -0.12 0.68 -0.29
C ALA A 373 -1.05 0.95 -1.48
N VAL A 374 -2.25 0.41 -1.40
CA VAL A 374 -3.30 0.59 -2.40
C VAL A 374 -4.55 1.07 -1.67
N ASP A 375 -5.14 2.14 -2.18
CA ASP A 375 -6.48 2.59 -1.82
C ASP A 375 -7.37 2.36 -3.04
N ARG A 376 -8.59 1.88 -2.81
CA ARG A 376 -9.52 1.48 -3.88
C ARG A 376 -10.43 2.61 -4.34
N ASP A 377 -10.51 3.70 -3.56
CA ASP A 377 -11.19 4.94 -3.92
C ASP A 377 -10.69 5.51 -5.28
N ALA A 378 -11.23 6.63 -5.74
CA ALA A 378 -10.80 7.32 -6.95
C ALA A 378 -10.26 8.74 -6.72
N GLY A 379 -9.46 9.21 -7.68
CA GLY A 379 -8.98 10.59 -7.70
C GLY A 379 -8.17 10.95 -6.44
N LEU A 380 -8.55 12.06 -5.79
CA LEU A 380 -7.88 12.55 -4.58
C LEU A 380 -8.09 11.65 -3.35
N ASN A 381 -9.18 10.87 -3.32
CA ASN A 381 -9.48 9.97 -2.20
C ASN A 381 -8.55 8.75 -2.21
N SER A 382 -8.14 8.31 -3.41
CA SER A 382 -7.08 7.31 -3.59
C SER A 382 -5.65 7.83 -3.46
N LEU A 383 -5.47 9.15 -3.27
CA LEU A 383 -4.14 9.75 -3.24
C LEU A 383 -3.45 9.45 -1.91
N LEU A 384 -2.49 8.54 -1.96
CA LEU A 384 -1.74 8.11 -0.79
C LEU A 384 -0.66 9.11 -0.41
N ARG A 385 -0.63 9.44 0.89
CA ARG A 385 0.50 10.11 1.54
C ARG A 385 1.11 9.17 2.57
N TYR A 386 2.40 8.96 2.45
CA TYR A 386 3.14 8.11 3.36
C TYR A 386 3.90 8.95 4.39
N GLU A 387 3.96 8.44 5.62
CA GLU A 387 4.71 9.07 6.72
C GLU A 387 5.24 7.97 7.65
N ILE A 388 6.47 8.16 8.12
CA ILE A 388 7.06 7.35 9.18
C ILE A 388 6.67 7.98 10.51
N LEU A 389 6.04 7.22 11.43
CA LEU A 389 5.79 7.78 12.76
C LEU A 389 7.03 7.80 13.64
N PRO A 390 7.04 8.72 14.62
CA PRO A 390 7.93 8.65 15.75
C PRO A 390 7.89 7.28 16.44
N GLY A 391 9.04 6.62 16.47
CA GLY A 391 9.32 5.37 17.17
C GLY A 391 10.75 5.39 17.72
N THR A 392 11.27 4.29 18.23
CA THR A 392 12.69 4.21 18.62
C THR A 392 13.55 4.06 17.37
N GLY A 393 14.44 5.02 17.09
CA GLY A 393 15.37 4.97 15.96
C GLY A 393 14.76 5.39 14.61
N TYR A 394 13.52 5.89 14.59
CA TYR A 394 12.85 6.36 13.37
C TYR A 394 13.59 7.52 12.69
N GLU A 395 14.29 8.35 13.47
CA GLU A 395 15.04 9.52 13.02
C GLU A 395 16.22 9.17 12.10
N LYS A 396 16.67 7.91 12.14
CA LYS A 396 17.72 7.35 11.28
C LYS A 396 17.19 6.94 9.90
N PHE A 397 15.90 7.09 9.65
CA PHE A 397 15.25 6.75 8.40
C PHE A 397 14.41 7.91 7.90
N ARG A 398 14.38 8.09 6.59
CA ARG A 398 13.42 8.98 5.93
C ARG A 398 12.76 8.24 4.80
N MET A 399 11.54 8.65 4.50
CA MET A 399 10.86 8.21 3.31
C MET A 399 10.87 9.33 2.28
N ASP A 400 11.21 8.98 1.04
CA ASP A 400 10.96 9.84 -0.10
C ASP A 400 9.49 9.70 -0.52
N SER A 401 8.74 10.80 -0.48
CA SER A 401 7.30 10.82 -0.78
C SER A 401 7.00 10.53 -2.26
N ASP A 402 7.95 10.77 -3.16
CA ASP A 402 7.76 10.61 -4.60
C ASP A 402 8.18 9.20 -5.05
N SER A 403 9.29 8.67 -4.55
CA SER A 403 9.77 7.32 -4.90
C SER A 403 9.17 6.19 -4.05
N ARG A 404 8.63 6.53 -2.86
CA ARG A 404 8.10 5.59 -1.84
C ARG A 404 9.17 4.68 -1.25
N GLU A 405 10.42 5.12 -1.33
CA GLU A 405 11.57 4.40 -0.82
C GLU A 405 11.93 4.94 0.56
N ILE A 406 12.21 4.02 1.47
CA ILE A 406 12.78 4.33 2.77
C ILE A 406 14.29 4.22 2.61
N VAL A 407 14.99 5.30 2.98
CA VAL A 407 16.44 5.40 2.94
C VAL A 407 16.98 5.80 4.31
N THR A 408 18.23 5.46 4.57
CA THR A 408 18.91 5.89 5.80
C THR A 408 19.20 7.40 5.78
N THR A 409 19.13 8.06 6.94
CA THR A 409 19.52 9.47 7.13
C THR A 409 20.83 9.64 7.88
N ALA A 410 21.31 8.56 8.49
CA ALA A 410 22.55 8.46 9.24
C ALA A 410 23.18 7.09 8.95
N SER A 411 24.48 6.98 9.17
CA SER A 411 25.14 5.67 9.22
C SER A 411 24.54 4.85 10.36
N LEU A 412 24.28 3.58 10.08
CA LEU A 412 23.85 2.61 11.08
C LEU A 412 25.08 1.89 11.64
N ASP A 413 24.94 1.41 12.87
CA ASP A 413 25.96 0.72 13.66
C ASP A 413 25.20 -0.38 14.40
N ARG A 414 25.56 -1.64 14.10
CA ARG A 414 24.89 -2.85 14.58
C ARG A 414 25.16 -3.06 16.06
N GLU A 415 26.38 -2.85 16.52
CA GLU A 415 26.82 -2.99 17.92
C GLU A 415 26.06 -2.03 18.83
N THR A 416 25.65 -0.88 18.30
CA THR A 416 24.73 0.01 18.99
C THR A 416 23.28 -0.49 18.94
N GLN A 417 22.79 -0.92 17.77
CA GLN A 417 21.42 -1.42 17.61
C GLN A 417 21.22 -2.30 16.37
N GLU A 418 21.00 -3.60 16.59
CA GLU A 418 20.78 -4.61 15.55
C GLU A 418 19.46 -4.47 14.76
N VAL A 419 18.38 -4.07 15.43
CA VAL A 419 17.02 -4.13 14.86
C VAL A 419 16.26 -2.84 15.17
N PHE A 420 15.66 -2.28 14.13
CA PHE A 420 14.76 -1.14 14.22
C PHE A 420 13.32 -1.56 13.90
N SER A 421 12.37 -1.14 14.75
CA SER A 421 10.94 -1.31 14.48
C SER A 421 10.30 0.04 14.21
N ILE A 422 9.73 0.21 13.03
CA ILE A 422 9.09 1.45 12.61
C ILE A 422 7.58 1.22 12.45
N LYS A 423 6.77 2.17 12.93
CA LYS A 423 5.30 2.14 12.86
C LYS A 423 4.77 3.38 12.11
N GLY A 424 3.58 3.31 11.52
CA GLY A 424 2.83 4.40 10.83
C GLY A 424 1.47 4.72 11.51
N SER A 425 0.88 5.94 11.57
CA SER A 425 -0.49 6.21 12.17
C SER A 425 -1.03 7.68 11.98
N PRO A 426 -2.31 8.07 12.28
CA PRO A 426 -3.28 8.33 11.19
C PRO A 426 -4.32 9.49 11.36
N SER A 427 -5.28 9.56 10.41
CA SER A 427 -6.70 9.91 10.71
C SER A 427 -7.78 9.08 9.94
N ARG A 428 -7.47 8.51 8.77
CA ARG A 428 -8.20 7.38 8.11
C ARG A 428 -7.24 6.42 7.37
N SER A 429 -6.04 6.24 7.90
CA SER A 429 -4.95 5.49 7.27
C SER A 429 -4.69 4.15 7.97
N SER A 430 -4.16 3.18 7.22
CA SER A 430 -3.63 1.94 7.78
C SER A 430 -2.19 2.09 8.27
N THR A 431 -1.77 1.13 9.08
CA THR A 431 -0.43 1.06 9.67
C THR A 431 0.23 -0.25 9.24
N ALA A 432 1.49 -0.18 8.81
CA ALA A 432 2.36 -1.35 8.68
C ALA A 432 3.55 -1.24 9.64
N GLN A 433 4.11 -2.39 10.02
CA GLN A 433 5.35 -2.47 10.78
C GLN A 433 6.49 -2.81 9.82
N LEU A 434 7.60 -2.09 9.93
CA LEU A 434 8.85 -2.39 9.23
C LEU A 434 9.90 -2.81 10.26
N TYR A 435 10.46 -4.00 10.07
CA TYR A 435 11.64 -4.48 10.76
C TYR A 435 12.86 -4.30 9.86
N VAL A 436 13.82 -3.50 10.31
CA VAL A 436 15.12 -3.34 9.64
C VAL A 436 16.16 -4.05 10.47
N THR A 437 16.76 -5.10 9.91
CA THR A 437 17.92 -5.78 10.48
C THR A 437 19.19 -5.16 9.93
N VAL A 438 20.08 -4.71 10.81
CA VAL A 438 21.41 -4.24 10.43
C VAL A 438 22.32 -5.47 10.29
N LEU A 439 22.94 -5.62 9.13
CA LEU A 439 23.90 -6.68 8.84
C LEU A 439 25.28 -6.24 9.27
N ASP A 440 25.96 -7.17 9.94
CA ASP A 440 27.31 -7.04 10.47
C ASP A 440 28.34 -6.81 9.36
N GLU A 441 29.23 -5.84 9.58
CA GLU A 441 30.50 -5.68 8.89
C GLU A 441 31.64 -5.77 9.90
N ASN A 442 32.75 -6.44 9.53
CA ASN A 442 33.91 -6.58 10.41
C ASN A 442 34.65 -5.23 10.56
N ASP A 443 34.26 -4.44 11.56
CA ASP A 443 34.81 -3.11 11.85
C ASP A 443 35.37 -2.98 13.27
N TYR A 444 35.11 -3.95 14.15
CA TYR A 444 35.85 -4.12 15.39
C TYR A 444 37.08 -5.02 15.19
N SER A 445 37.86 -5.16 16.26
CA SER A 445 39.12 -5.86 16.21
C SER A 445 39.33 -6.51 17.56
N PRO A 446 39.86 -7.74 17.65
CA PRO A 446 39.96 -8.43 18.92
C PRO A 446 40.82 -7.64 19.88
N LEU A 447 40.29 -7.31 21.06
CA LEU A 447 40.99 -6.53 22.07
C LEU A 447 41.31 -7.38 23.30
N PHE A 448 42.60 -7.53 23.62
CA PHE A 448 43.01 -8.15 24.87
C PHE A 448 42.61 -7.32 26.09
N ALA A 449 42.20 -7.99 27.17
CA ALA A 449 41.82 -7.34 28.43
C ALA A 449 42.93 -6.47 29.08
N LYS A 450 44.20 -6.70 28.72
CA LYS A 450 45.37 -5.94 29.17
C LYS A 450 46.30 -5.66 28.00
N SER A 451 46.98 -4.50 28.03
CA SER A 451 47.97 -4.12 27.03
C SER A 451 49.30 -4.87 27.16
N GLN A 452 49.63 -5.33 28.36
CA GLN A 452 50.84 -6.10 28.65
C GLN A 452 50.59 -7.10 29.78
N TYR A 453 51.25 -8.24 29.70
CA TYR A 453 51.19 -9.29 30.71
C TYR A 453 52.59 -9.60 31.23
N GLN A 454 52.74 -9.55 32.54
CA GLN A 454 53.95 -10.00 33.23
C GLN A 454 53.53 -11.08 34.22
N ILE A 455 54.08 -12.27 34.04
CA ILE A 455 53.77 -13.43 34.87
C ILE A 455 55.04 -14.10 35.34
N SER A 456 54.94 -14.79 36.47
CA SER A 456 56.04 -15.48 37.10
C SER A 456 55.72 -16.98 37.21
N VAL A 457 56.55 -17.82 36.62
CA VAL A 457 56.29 -19.25 36.42
C VAL A 457 57.42 -20.05 37.06
N ARG A 458 57.11 -21.00 37.94
CA ARG A 458 58.14 -21.85 38.54
C ARG A 458 58.78 -22.77 37.50
N GLU A 459 60.08 -22.99 37.60
CA GLU A 459 60.81 -23.85 36.66
C GLU A 459 60.50 -25.34 36.81
N ASP A 460 60.09 -25.76 38.01
CA ASP A 460 59.75 -27.15 38.36
C ASP A 460 58.40 -27.65 37.80
N LEU A 461 57.73 -26.87 36.96
CA LEU A 461 56.49 -27.27 36.32
C LEU A 461 56.70 -28.37 35.28
N GLU A 462 55.85 -29.39 35.35
CA GLU A 462 55.82 -30.47 34.36
C GLU A 462 55.41 -29.95 32.97
N GLU A 463 55.82 -30.66 31.92
CA GLU A 463 55.38 -30.41 30.56
C GLU A 463 53.85 -30.53 30.44
N GLY A 464 53.22 -29.59 29.76
CA GLY A 464 51.76 -29.51 29.60
C GLY A 464 51.05 -28.75 30.73
N SER A 465 51.78 -28.17 31.68
CA SER A 465 51.19 -27.39 32.77
C SER A 465 50.59 -26.08 32.25
N PRO A 466 49.33 -25.75 32.62
CA PRO A 466 48.72 -24.47 32.25
C PRO A 466 49.31 -23.34 33.08
N ILE A 467 49.69 -22.25 32.39
CA ILE A 467 50.35 -21.09 32.99
C ILE A 467 49.39 -19.91 33.09
N LEU A 468 48.74 -19.57 31.99
CA LEU A 468 47.90 -18.37 31.87
C LEU A 468 46.83 -18.61 30.81
N ASN A 469 45.62 -18.12 31.08
CA ASN A 469 44.57 -18.04 30.07
C ASN A 469 44.46 -16.59 29.59
N LEU A 470 44.64 -16.38 28.30
CA LEU A 470 44.41 -15.10 27.66
C LEU A 470 42.93 -14.95 27.32
N PHE A 471 42.46 -13.70 27.41
CA PHE A 471 41.12 -13.33 27.03
C PHE A 471 41.17 -12.07 26.18
N ALA A 472 40.63 -12.18 24.97
CA ALA A 472 40.30 -11.08 24.10
C ALA A 472 38.79 -11.09 23.81
N SER A 473 38.24 -9.92 23.51
CA SER A 473 36.85 -9.73 23.09
C SER A 473 36.80 -9.01 21.76
N ASP A 474 35.83 -9.36 20.94
CA ASP A 474 35.48 -8.72 19.68
C ASP A 474 33.96 -8.54 19.70
N GLU A 475 33.48 -7.38 19.24
CA GLU A 475 32.07 -6.99 19.36
C GLU A 475 31.26 -7.36 18.10
N ASP A 476 31.93 -7.72 17.00
CA ASP A 476 31.30 -8.15 15.74
C ASP A 476 30.52 -9.48 15.89
N ASP A 477 29.62 -9.78 14.95
CA ASP A 477 28.82 -11.01 14.95
C ASP A 477 29.56 -12.24 14.42
N GLY A 478 29.13 -13.41 14.90
CA GLY A 478 29.45 -14.68 14.25
C GLY A 478 30.95 -14.90 14.04
N LEU A 479 31.37 -15.14 12.78
CA LEU A 479 32.77 -15.36 12.43
C LEU A 479 33.63 -14.08 12.53
N ASN A 480 33.03 -12.91 12.40
CA ASN A 480 33.74 -11.64 12.55
C ASN A 480 34.08 -11.38 14.03
N GLY A 481 33.25 -11.86 14.96
CA GLY A 481 33.55 -11.82 16.39
C GLY A 481 34.28 -13.05 16.96
N GLU A 482 34.45 -14.13 16.17
CA GLU A 482 35.04 -15.38 16.66
C GLU A 482 36.57 -15.30 16.71
N ILE A 483 37.14 -15.38 17.92
CA ILE A 483 38.57 -15.14 18.15
C ILE A 483 39.38 -16.43 18.15
N THR A 484 40.53 -16.38 17.47
CA THR A 484 41.59 -17.36 17.52
C THR A 484 42.88 -16.77 18.09
N TYR A 485 43.59 -17.57 18.88
CA TYR A 485 44.82 -17.16 19.57
C TYR A 485 46.06 -17.78 18.94
N SER A 486 47.14 -17.01 18.89
CA SER A 486 48.46 -17.50 18.47
C SER A 486 49.60 -16.81 19.22
N LEU A 487 50.75 -17.47 19.30
CA LEU A 487 51.99 -16.88 19.81
C LEU A 487 52.90 -16.54 18.62
N ILE A 488 53.42 -15.32 18.62
CA ILE A 488 54.41 -14.84 17.64
C ILE A 488 55.70 -14.46 18.39
N ASP A 489 56.81 -14.43 17.65
CA ASP A 489 58.18 -14.35 18.16
C ASP A 489 58.68 -15.65 18.83
N ASP A 490 59.97 -15.69 19.15
CA ASP A 490 60.65 -16.92 19.54
C ASP A 490 60.33 -17.31 21.00
N THR A 491 59.42 -18.26 21.16
CA THR A 491 59.15 -18.94 22.44
C THR A 491 60.22 -19.96 22.78
N PHE A 492 61.19 -20.21 21.90
CA PHE A 492 62.17 -21.31 21.95
C PHE A 492 61.51 -22.68 22.09
N GLY A 493 60.24 -22.82 21.67
CA GLY A 493 59.44 -24.02 21.89
C GLY A 493 59.22 -24.35 23.36
N ALA A 494 59.20 -23.35 24.25
CA ALA A 494 58.91 -23.50 25.68
C ALA A 494 57.41 -23.41 26.00
N PHE A 495 56.64 -22.73 25.14
CA PHE A 495 55.23 -22.45 25.35
C PHE A 495 54.44 -22.68 24.07
N ALA A 496 53.23 -23.20 24.24
CA ALA A 496 52.20 -23.27 23.20
C ALA A 496 50.92 -22.61 23.74
N ILE A 497 50.10 -22.11 22.83
CA ILE A 497 48.76 -21.59 23.14
C ILE A 497 47.73 -22.45 22.44
N ASP A 498 46.66 -22.78 23.16
CA ASP A 498 45.47 -23.36 22.55
C ASP A 498 44.72 -22.27 21.78
N SER A 499 44.48 -22.52 20.49
CA SER A 499 43.96 -21.50 19.56
C SER A 499 42.54 -21.07 19.85
N VAL A 500 41.77 -21.80 20.66
CA VAL A 500 40.35 -21.53 20.96
C VAL A 500 40.19 -20.98 22.38
N THR A 501 40.83 -21.63 23.36
CA THR A 501 40.69 -21.28 24.77
C THR A 501 41.64 -20.19 25.24
N GLY A 502 42.67 -19.87 24.44
CA GLY A 502 43.71 -18.92 24.83
C GLY A 502 44.60 -19.40 25.97
N SER A 503 44.55 -20.69 26.32
CA SER A 503 45.36 -21.27 27.40
C SER A 503 46.79 -21.50 26.95
N ILE A 504 47.74 -20.88 27.65
CA ILE A 504 49.18 -21.06 27.45
C ILE A 504 49.66 -22.19 28.35
N ILE A 505 50.32 -23.18 27.76
CA ILE A 505 50.90 -24.34 28.43
C ILE A 505 52.41 -24.40 28.23
N THR A 506 53.12 -25.07 29.15
CA THR A 506 54.52 -25.47 28.94
C THR A 506 54.60 -26.60 27.91
N THR A 507 55.59 -26.55 27.00
CA THR A 507 55.86 -27.62 26.02
C THR A 507 57.18 -28.34 26.27
N LYS A 508 57.89 -27.95 27.33
CA LYS A 508 59.09 -28.61 27.86
C LYS A 508 59.30 -28.18 29.31
N VAL A 509 60.15 -28.92 30.01
CA VAL A 509 60.63 -28.54 31.34
C VAL A 509 61.40 -27.22 31.24
N LEU A 510 61.15 -26.31 32.17
CA LEU A 510 61.79 -25.01 32.26
C LEU A 510 63.00 -25.10 33.19
N ASP A 511 64.00 -24.26 32.94
CA ASP A 511 65.25 -24.19 33.71
C ASP A 511 65.69 -22.72 33.69
N ARG A 512 65.66 -22.09 34.86
CA ARG A 512 65.93 -20.66 35.07
C ARG A 512 67.43 -20.38 34.93
N GLU A 513 68.30 -21.26 35.39
CA GLU A 513 69.76 -21.16 35.27
C GLU A 513 70.17 -21.13 33.80
N THR A 514 69.46 -21.87 32.95
CA THR A 514 69.60 -21.79 31.49
C THR A 514 68.96 -20.52 30.92
N LYS A 515 67.71 -20.19 31.31
CA LYS A 515 66.99 -19.02 30.79
C LYS A 515 65.96 -18.48 31.78
N SER A 516 66.31 -17.37 32.42
CA SER A 516 65.49 -16.73 33.46
C SER A 516 64.27 -15.93 32.95
N GLN A 517 64.19 -15.62 31.66
CA GLN A 517 63.05 -14.89 31.10
C GLN A 517 62.75 -15.24 29.65
N TYR A 518 61.47 -15.18 29.31
CA TYR A 518 60.95 -15.33 27.96
C TYR A 518 60.07 -14.12 27.62
N THR A 519 60.28 -13.57 26.42
CA THR A 519 59.48 -12.47 25.90
C THR A 519 58.97 -12.85 24.53
N PHE A 520 57.66 -12.93 24.38
CA PHE A 520 56.98 -13.20 23.12
C PHE A 520 55.69 -12.39 23.06
N ARG A 521 55.06 -12.32 21.89
CA ARG A 521 53.78 -11.61 21.74
C ARG A 521 52.66 -12.62 21.52
N ALA A 522 51.55 -12.42 22.21
CA ALA A 522 50.32 -13.13 21.91
C ALA A 522 49.46 -12.26 20.98
N VAL A 523 48.86 -12.91 19.98
CA VAL A 523 47.99 -12.29 18.99
C VAL A 523 46.61 -12.94 19.07
N ALA A 524 45.58 -12.11 19.15
CA ALA A 524 44.19 -12.49 18.95
C ALA A 524 43.79 -12.03 17.54
N SER A 525 43.17 -12.92 16.79
CA SER A 525 42.68 -12.67 15.43
C SER A 525 41.26 -13.18 15.34
N ASP A 526 40.35 -12.37 14.82
CA ASP A 526 39.02 -12.84 14.43
C ASP A 526 39.12 -13.84 13.26
N CYS A 527 37.99 -14.51 12.96
CA CYS A 527 37.84 -15.44 11.85
C CYS A 527 37.27 -14.77 10.59
N GLY A 528 37.21 -13.44 10.56
CA GLY A 528 36.76 -12.63 9.43
C GLY A 528 37.74 -12.65 8.26
N THR A 529 37.30 -12.10 7.11
CA THR A 529 38.07 -12.15 5.86
C THR A 529 38.96 -10.91 5.62
N HIS A 530 38.90 -9.89 6.49
CA HIS A 530 39.66 -8.64 6.38
C HIS A 530 40.35 -8.25 7.70
N LEU A 531 41.48 -7.51 7.60
CA LEU A 531 42.53 -7.42 8.64
C LEU A 531 42.23 -6.47 9.82
N PRO A 532 42.27 -7.02 11.05
CA PRO A 532 42.94 -6.37 12.18
C PRO A 532 43.89 -7.29 13.00
N ARG A 533 44.71 -6.69 13.88
CA ARG A 533 45.63 -7.39 14.80
C ARG A 533 45.83 -6.60 16.09
N SER A 534 45.48 -7.18 17.23
CA SER A 534 46.01 -6.75 18.51
C SER A 534 47.14 -7.69 18.95
N SER A 535 48.22 -7.11 19.45
CA SER A 535 49.34 -7.86 20.00
C SER A 535 49.63 -7.35 21.38
N THR A 536 49.68 -8.24 22.35
CA THR A 536 50.16 -7.91 23.70
C THR A 536 51.56 -8.49 23.89
N VAL A 537 52.45 -7.71 24.49
CA VAL A 537 53.77 -8.19 24.87
C VAL A 537 53.62 -8.98 26.16
N MET A 538 53.97 -10.26 26.08
CA MET A 538 54.04 -11.19 27.20
C MET A 538 55.48 -11.29 27.68
N MET A 539 55.69 -11.02 28.97
CA MET A 539 56.95 -11.26 29.64
C MET A 539 56.72 -12.34 30.71
N ILE A 540 57.33 -13.49 30.48
CA ILE A 540 57.36 -14.59 31.46
C ILE A 540 58.70 -14.55 32.17
N LEU A 541 58.64 -14.29 33.47
CA LEU A 541 59.78 -14.45 34.37
C LEU A 541 59.75 -15.86 34.94
N ILE A 542 60.87 -16.58 34.85
CA ILE A 542 61.00 -17.88 35.49
C ILE A 542 61.36 -17.67 36.95
N GLN A 543 60.53 -18.21 37.83
CA GLN A 543 60.78 -18.22 39.26
C GLN A 543 61.72 -19.38 39.59
N ASP A 544 62.71 -19.01 40.37
CA ASP A 544 63.72 -19.88 40.92
C ASP A 544 63.14 -20.89 41.91
N VAL A 545 63.60 -22.12 41.81
CA VAL A 545 63.35 -23.24 42.70
C VAL A 545 64.71 -23.74 43.17
N ASN A 546 64.83 -24.02 44.47
CA ASN A 546 66.09 -24.47 45.05
C ASN A 546 66.42 -25.91 44.60
N ASP A 547 67.03 -26.06 43.43
CA ASP A 547 67.38 -27.35 42.82
C ASP A 547 68.89 -27.51 42.56
N ASN A 548 69.66 -26.43 42.70
CA ASN A 548 71.12 -26.47 42.73
C ASN A 548 71.64 -26.53 44.17
N VAL A 549 72.78 -27.19 44.37
CA VAL A 549 73.42 -27.28 45.68
C VAL A 549 74.63 -26.35 45.75
N PRO A 550 74.93 -25.73 46.91
CA PRO A 550 76.09 -24.86 47.03
C PRO A 550 77.35 -25.65 46.71
N LYS A 551 78.25 -25.10 45.89
CA LYS A 551 79.47 -25.80 45.47
C LYS A 551 80.71 -25.07 45.92
N PHE A 552 81.48 -25.70 46.82
CA PHE A 552 82.82 -25.23 47.17
C PHE A 552 83.75 -25.20 45.95
N GLU A 553 84.59 -24.18 45.86
CA GLU A 553 85.65 -24.09 44.84
C GLU A 553 86.67 -25.22 44.96
N GLN A 554 86.93 -25.68 46.19
CA GLN A 554 87.84 -26.79 46.50
C GLN A 554 87.17 -27.73 47.49
N SER A 555 87.35 -29.04 47.28
CA SER A 555 86.87 -30.06 48.24
C SER A 555 87.76 -30.20 49.47
N TYR A 556 88.98 -29.63 49.43
CA TYR A 556 90.00 -29.80 50.45
C TYR A 556 90.93 -28.58 50.54
N TYR A 557 91.04 -27.98 51.72
CA TYR A 557 91.90 -26.83 52.01
C TYR A 557 93.00 -27.18 53.02
N LYS A 558 94.18 -26.57 52.89
CA LYS A 558 95.27 -26.66 53.87
C LYS A 558 95.64 -25.26 54.35
N ALA A 559 95.77 -25.07 55.65
CA ALA A 559 96.16 -23.82 56.25
C ALA A 559 97.06 -24.05 57.47
N SER A 560 97.80 -23.00 57.86
CA SER A 560 98.68 -23.04 59.02
C SER A 560 98.52 -21.76 59.82
N VAL A 561 98.61 -21.87 61.15
CA VAL A 561 98.45 -20.75 62.08
C VAL A 561 99.50 -20.87 63.18
N TRP A 562 100.18 -19.77 63.52
CA TRP A 562 101.11 -19.75 64.65
C TRP A 562 100.33 -19.85 65.95
N GLU A 563 100.90 -20.54 66.94
CA GLU A 563 100.36 -20.51 68.30
C GLU A 563 100.53 -19.13 68.97
N GLY A 564 99.90 -18.94 70.13
CA GLY A 564 99.97 -17.70 70.91
C GLY A 564 99.31 -16.48 70.25
N GLN A 565 98.78 -16.62 69.02
CA GLN A 565 98.05 -15.57 68.32
C GLN A 565 96.78 -15.16 69.07
N SER A 566 96.40 -13.90 68.96
CA SER A 566 95.21 -13.37 69.62
C SER A 566 93.93 -14.11 69.20
N LEU A 567 92.93 -14.09 70.06
CA LEU A 567 91.58 -14.57 69.73
C LEU A 567 91.08 -13.94 68.42
N LYS A 568 90.38 -14.73 67.59
CA LYS A 568 89.84 -14.32 66.28
C LYS A 568 90.91 -13.98 65.24
N THR A 569 92.00 -14.76 65.23
CA THR A 569 92.98 -14.69 64.15
C THR A 569 92.46 -15.46 62.94
N ASP A 570 92.39 -14.80 61.78
CA ASP A 570 91.95 -15.40 60.52
C ASP A 570 92.98 -16.43 60.02
N ILE A 571 92.51 -17.63 59.64
CA ILE A 571 93.34 -18.76 59.22
C ILE A 571 93.23 -18.94 57.70
N VAL A 572 92.02 -19.12 57.19
CA VAL A 572 91.74 -19.34 55.77
C VAL A 572 90.32 -18.91 55.44
N GLN A 573 90.11 -18.41 54.23
CA GLN A 573 88.77 -18.13 53.71
C GLN A 573 88.38 -19.20 52.69
N VAL A 574 87.19 -19.78 52.85
CA VAL A 574 86.60 -20.72 51.90
C VAL A 574 85.52 -20.05 51.07
N PHE A 575 85.35 -20.52 49.84
CA PHE A 575 84.37 -19.99 48.90
C PHE A 575 83.55 -21.15 48.32
N ALA A 576 82.24 -20.97 48.34
CA ALA A 576 81.25 -21.79 47.70
C ALA A 576 80.24 -20.88 46.97
N SER A 577 79.75 -21.37 45.84
CA SER A 577 78.79 -20.67 44.98
C SER A 577 77.61 -21.56 44.70
N ASP A 578 76.41 -20.99 44.73
CA ASP A 578 75.19 -21.64 44.27
C ASP A 578 74.71 -20.95 42.97
N LEU A 579 74.08 -21.72 42.07
CA LEU A 579 73.57 -21.19 40.79
C LEU A 579 72.17 -20.59 40.93
N ASP A 580 71.44 -20.96 41.99
CA ASP A 580 70.10 -20.49 42.26
C ASP A 580 70.09 -18.99 42.61
N SER A 581 68.89 -18.39 42.67
CA SER A 581 68.70 -16.95 42.85
C SER A 581 68.20 -16.58 44.24
N GLY A 582 68.57 -15.37 44.69
CA GLY A 582 68.08 -14.85 45.97
C GLY A 582 68.51 -15.73 47.14
N LEU A 583 67.56 -16.14 47.99
CA LEU A 583 67.83 -16.98 49.17
C LEU A 583 68.25 -18.40 48.81
N ASN A 584 67.73 -18.94 47.70
CA ASN A 584 68.11 -20.27 47.21
C ASN A 584 69.58 -20.27 46.77
N GLY A 585 70.08 -19.14 46.25
CA GLY A 585 71.50 -18.98 45.92
C GLY A 585 72.41 -18.48 47.06
N GLU A 586 71.85 -18.08 48.21
CA GLU A 586 72.61 -17.41 49.28
C GLU A 586 73.27 -18.44 50.19
N VAL A 587 74.60 -18.56 50.07
CA VAL A 587 75.38 -19.55 50.80
C VAL A 587 75.73 -19.10 52.21
N GLU A 588 75.44 -19.95 53.20
CA GLU A 588 75.91 -19.86 54.58
C GLU A 588 76.93 -20.95 54.92
N TYR A 589 78.01 -20.57 55.59
CA TYR A 589 79.05 -21.48 56.04
C TYR A 589 78.88 -21.84 57.52
N SER A 590 79.13 -23.11 57.85
CA SER A 590 79.20 -23.58 59.23
C SER A 590 80.24 -24.69 59.37
N ILE A 591 80.65 -24.99 60.61
CA ILE A 591 81.53 -26.12 60.90
C ILE A 591 80.65 -27.31 61.30
N LEU A 592 80.68 -28.37 60.50
CA LEU A 592 79.89 -29.59 60.70
C LEU A 592 80.53 -30.49 61.76
N SER A 593 81.84 -30.71 61.68
CA SER A 593 82.56 -31.61 62.59
C SER A 593 84.06 -31.30 62.68
N GLY A 594 84.73 -31.84 63.71
CA GLY A 594 86.18 -31.69 63.93
C GLY A 594 86.58 -30.51 64.84
N ASN A 595 85.62 -29.70 65.27
CA ASN A 595 85.85 -28.50 66.09
C ASN A 595 85.76 -28.79 67.59
N GLU A 596 86.73 -29.52 68.11
CA GLU A 596 86.77 -29.88 69.54
C GLU A 596 86.88 -28.63 70.43
N ASN A 597 86.14 -28.60 71.54
CA ASN A 597 86.07 -27.47 72.47
C ASN A 597 85.72 -26.10 71.85
N ALA A 598 85.14 -26.08 70.64
CA ALA A 598 84.89 -24.84 69.89
C ALA A 598 86.16 -23.99 69.71
N THR A 599 87.29 -24.64 69.41
CA THR A 599 88.61 -24.03 69.14
C THR A 599 88.60 -23.08 67.94
N PHE A 600 87.74 -23.35 66.95
CA PHE A 600 87.59 -22.55 65.73
C PHE A 600 86.17 -21.99 65.60
N HIS A 601 86.05 -20.89 64.87
CA HIS A 601 84.77 -20.37 64.41
C HIS A 601 84.87 -19.98 62.94
N ILE A 602 83.74 -19.99 62.23
CA ILE A 602 83.65 -19.55 60.84
C ILE A 602 82.63 -18.42 60.73
N ASP A 603 82.97 -17.35 60.01
CA ASP A 603 82.02 -16.32 59.61
C ASP A 603 81.04 -16.93 58.61
N SER A 604 79.76 -16.99 58.98
CA SER A 604 78.74 -17.68 58.19
C SER A 604 78.47 -17.04 56.84
N ALA A 605 78.78 -15.76 56.63
CA ALA A 605 78.56 -15.06 55.36
C ALA A 605 79.83 -15.00 54.50
N ARG A 606 81.01 -14.84 55.14
CA ARG A 606 82.28 -14.65 54.42
C ARG A 606 83.08 -15.93 54.23
N GLY A 607 82.76 -17.00 54.96
CA GLY A 607 83.54 -18.24 54.94
C GLY A 607 84.94 -18.09 55.54
N ILE A 608 85.18 -17.07 56.36
CA ILE A 608 86.48 -16.84 57.02
C ILE A 608 86.54 -17.72 58.27
N LEU A 609 87.44 -18.68 58.27
CA LEU A 609 87.72 -19.56 59.38
C LEU A 609 88.80 -18.93 60.26
N ALA A 610 88.52 -18.78 61.55
CA ALA A 610 89.37 -18.07 62.49
C ALA A 610 89.44 -18.78 63.85
N THR A 611 90.50 -18.50 64.62
CA THR A 611 90.66 -19.04 65.98
C THR A 611 89.59 -18.48 66.91
N ASN A 612 89.02 -19.32 67.76
CA ASN A 612 88.07 -18.92 68.81
C ASN A 612 88.68 -19.06 70.21
N THR A 613 89.80 -19.78 70.32
CA THR A 613 90.67 -19.85 71.50
C THR A 613 92.09 -19.47 71.10
N ILE A 614 92.93 -19.11 72.08
CA ILE A 614 94.38 -19.02 71.85
C ILE A 614 94.86 -20.46 71.67
N LEU A 615 95.54 -20.73 70.57
CA LEU A 615 96.11 -22.04 70.29
C LEU A 615 97.47 -22.12 70.98
N ASP A 616 97.74 -23.31 71.51
CA ASP A 616 98.94 -23.68 72.26
C ASP A 616 99.34 -25.04 71.67
N HIS A 617 100.53 -25.08 71.10
CA HIS A 617 101.07 -26.21 70.36
C HIS A 617 101.42 -27.36 71.32
N GLU A 618 101.89 -27.04 72.52
CA GLU A 618 102.36 -27.95 73.57
C GLU A 618 101.22 -28.64 74.33
N ASN A 619 100.06 -27.99 74.40
CA ASN A 619 98.88 -28.50 75.12
C ASN A 619 98.09 -29.59 74.37
N THR A 620 98.67 -30.15 73.30
CA THR A 620 98.00 -31.19 72.52
C THR A 620 98.34 -32.58 73.06
N SER A 621 97.45 -33.11 73.91
CA SER A 621 97.65 -34.38 74.61
C SER A 621 97.81 -35.58 73.67
N SER A 622 99.01 -36.18 73.71
CA SER A 622 99.40 -37.53 73.27
C SER A 622 99.71 -37.78 71.77
N TYR A 623 100.96 -38.20 71.53
CA TYR A 623 101.62 -38.59 70.27
C TYR A 623 102.15 -37.47 69.34
N ARG A 624 103.45 -37.23 69.52
CA ARG A 624 104.30 -36.10 69.11
C ARG A 624 104.53 -35.84 67.60
N GLU A 625 103.67 -36.28 66.68
CA GLU A 625 103.82 -35.92 65.23
C GLU A 625 102.52 -35.66 64.46
N MET A 626 101.34 -36.00 65.00
CA MET A 626 100.02 -35.64 64.42
C MET A 626 99.21 -34.69 65.32
N ALA A 627 99.72 -34.38 66.50
CA ALA A 627 99.00 -33.68 67.56
C ALA A 627 98.70 -32.21 67.21
N SER A 628 99.58 -31.51 66.50
CA SER A 628 99.40 -30.08 66.21
C SER A 628 98.49 -29.79 64.99
N SER A 629 97.63 -30.73 64.58
CA SER A 629 96.79 -30.56 63.39
C SER A 629 95.31 -30.84 63.65
N HIS A 630 94.44 -29.98 63.10
CA HIS A 630 93.00 -30.06 63.25
C HIS A 630 92.33 -30.33 61.90
N HIS A 631 91.45 -31.32 61.86
CA HIS A 631 90.68 -31.70 60.67
C HIS A 631 89.23 -31.24 60.82
N LEU A 632 88.86 -30.18 60.11
CA LEU A 632 87.52 -29.63 60.14
C LEU A 632 86.74 -30.03 58.89
N VAL A 633 85.47 -30.38 59.06
CA VAL A 633 84.52 -30.52 57.94
C VAL A 633 83.63 -29.29 57.98
N LEU A 634 83.70 -28.48 56.92
CA LEU A 634 82.85 -27.32 56.72
C LEU A 634 81.62 -27.73 55.91
N LEU A 635 80.50 -27.08 56.20
CA LEU A 635 79.23 -27.18 55.50
C LEU A 635 78.93 -25.83 54.84
N ALA A 636 78.62 -25.84 53.55
CA ALA A 636 77.98 -24.73 52.86
C ALA A 636 76.52 -25.13 52.62
N SER A 637 75.59 -24.33 53.13
CA SER A 637 74.14 -24.53 52.97
C SER A 637 73.54 -23.31 52.32
N ASP A 638 72.65 -23.46 51.36
CA ASP A 638 71.85 -22.34 50.89
C ASP A 638 70.82 -21.93 51.96
N ARG A 639 70.05 -20.87 51.70
CA ARG A 639 68.87 -20.49 52.50
C ARG A 639 67.56 -20.87 51.83
N GLY A 640 67.59 -21.84 50.91
CA GLY A 640 66.41 -22.33 50.22
C GLY A 640 65.50 -23.19 51.10
N THR A 641 64.32 -23.52 50.58
CA THR A 641 63.37 -24.43 51.25
C THR A 641 62.86 -25.50 50.27
N PRO A 642 63.28 -26.78 50.40
CA PRO A 642 64.24 -27.31 51.36
C PRO A 642 65.65 -26.76 51.13
N SER A 643 66.45 -26.62 52.20
CA SER A 643 67.83 -26.18 52.07
C SER A 643 68.71 -27.32 51.55
N LEU A 644 69.53 -27.03 50.55
CA LEU A 644 70.53 -27.93 50.00
C LEU A 644 71.93 -27.53 50.49
N ASN A 645 72.82 -28.51 50.55
CA ASN A 645 74.14 -28.30 51.15
C ASN A 645 75.22 -29.19 50.56
N SER A 646 76.47 -28.76 50.74
CA SER A 646 77.67 -29.54 50.43
C SER A 646 78.74 -29.36 51.52
N THR A 647 79.75 -30.22 51.49
CA THR A 647 80.82 -30.24 52.49
C THR A 647 82.20 -30.14 51.88
N ALA A 648 83.12 -29.45 52.56
CA ALA A 648 84.56 -29.43 52.24
C ALA A 648 85.38 -29.69 53.50
N THR A 649 86.61 -30.21 53.34
CA THR A 649 87.51 -30.49 54.48
C THR A 649 88.61 -29.45 54.57
N VAL A 650 88.95 -29.00 55.78
CA VAL A 650 90.09 -28.10 56.05
C VAL A 650 91.05 -28.77 57.03
N LEU A 651 92.33 -28.83 56.65
CA LEU A 651 93.42 -29.23 57.52
C LEU A 651 94.15 -27.99 58.03
N ILE A 652 94.13 -27.76 59.34
CA ILE A 652 94.83 -26.66 60.00
C ILE A 652 96.04 -27.23 60.72
N THR A 653 97.23 -26.71 60.45
CA THR A 653 98.46 -27.05 61.19
C THR A 653 98.85 -25.89 62.10
N VAL A 654 98.97 -26.15 63.40
CA VAL A 654 99.49 -25.19 64.38
C VAL A 654 101.02 -25.18 64.29
N LEU A 655 101.59 -23.99 64.13
CA LEU A 655 103.04 -23.79 64.04
C LEU A 655 103.58 -23.33 65.40
N ASP A 656 104.66 -23.99 65.81
CA ASP A 656 105.39 -23.80 67.06
C ASP A 656 106.07 -22.40 67.14
N VAL A 657 105.99 -21.75 68.29
CA VAL A 657 106.65 -20.48 68.64
C VAL A 657 107.51 -20.72 69.88
N ASN A 658 108.74 -20.20 69.89
CA ASN A 658 109.62 -20.32 71.05
C ASN A 658 109.10 -19.48 72.23
N ASP A 659 108.28 -20.08 73.09
CA ASP A 659 107.71 -19.44 74.27
C ASP A 659 107.93 -20.23 75.57
N ASN A 660 108.49 -21.44 75.51
CA ASN A 660 108.93 -22.21 76.66
C ASN A 660 110.46 -22.17 76.78
N PRO A 661 111.03 -21.60 77.86
CA PRO A 661 112.48 -21.68 78.06
C PRO A 661 112.90 -23.07 78.55
N PRO A 662 114.14 -23.52 78.30
CA PRO A 662 114.65 -24.78 78.81
C PRO A 662 114.60 -24.85 80.34
N VAL A 663 114.03 -25.91 80.89
CA VAL A 663 113.92 -26.13 82.35
C VAL A 663 114.82 -27.27 82.79
N PHE A 664 115.75 -27.00 83.71
CA PHE A 664 116.61 -28.04 84.29
C PHE A 664 115.79 -29.08 85.08
N SER A 665 116.19 -30.35 84.99
CA SER A 665 115.59 -31.48 85.73
C SER A 665 115.69 -31.34 87.25
N SER A 666 116.64 -30.53 87.75
CA SER A 666 116.81 -30.18 89.17
C SER A 666 117.32 -28.73 89.30
N PRO A 667 116.85 -27.95 90.29
CA PRO A 667 117.32 -26.56 90.51
C PRO A 667 118.75 -26.49 91.05
N GLU A 668 119.20 -27.53 91.74
CA GLU A 668 120.58 -27.66 92.24
C GLU A 668 121.07 -29.10 92.05
N TYR A 669 122.36 -29.24 91.75
CA TYR A 669 123.05 -30.52 91.64
C TYR A 669 124.17 -30.57 92.69
N HIS A 670 124.02 -31.41 93.72
CA HIS A 670 124.99 -31.57 94.81
C HIS A 670 125.80 -32.85 94.59
N ILE A 671 127.09 -32.72 94.32
CA ILE A 671 127.98 -33.85 94.04
C ILE A 671 129.19 -33.81 94.98
N HIS A 672 129.57 -34.99 95.50
CA HIS A 672 130.78 -35.17 96.28
C HIS A 672 131.81 -35.94 95.46
N VAL A 673 132.98 -35.33 95.25
CA VAL A 673 134.13 -35.93 94.58
C VAL A 673 135.31 -36.00 95.56
N LYS A 674 136.14 -37.05 95.44
CA LYS A 674 137.39 -37.17 96.20
C LYS A 674 138.47 -36.33 95.51
N GLU A 675 139.34 -35.66 96.26
CA GLU A 675 140.46 -34.89 95.67
C GLU A 675 141.39 -35.75 94.80
N SER A 676 141.52 -37.04 95.12
CA SER A 676 142.32 -38.02 94.39
C SER A 676 141.70 -38.46 93.05
N ILE A 677 140.64 -37.80 92.59
CA ILE A 677 139.94 -38.18 91.36
C ILE A 677 140.80 -37.82 90.12
N PRO A 678 141.02 -38.75 89.18
CA PRO A 678 141.87 -38.49 88.02
C PRO A 678 141.32 -37.39 87.10
N VAL A 679 142.22 -36.62 86.48
CA VAL A 679 141.86 -35.69 85.39
C VAL A 679 141.25 -36.47 84.23
N GLY A 680 140.15 -35.95 83.67
CA GLY A 680 139.34 -36.58 82.63
C GLY A 680 138.19 -37.44 83.16
N SER A 681 138.01 -37.53 84.48
CA SER A 681 136.87 -38.24 85.08
C SER A 681 135.56 -37.47 84.92
N HIS A 682 134.46 -38.20 84.72
CA HIS A 682 133.11 -37.66 84.74
C HIS A 682 132.70 -37.32 86.18
N VAL A 683 132.19 -36.10 86.38
CA VAL A 683 131.79 -35.58 87.69
C VAL A 683 130.27 -35.69 87.87
N THR A 684 129.51 -35.18 86.91
CA THR A 684 128.04 -35.21 86.90
C THR A 684 127.51 -34.92 85.50
N GLU A 685 126.23 -35.17 85.28
CA GLU A 685 125.50 -34.74 84.09
C GLU A 685 124.36 -33.81 84.53
N VAL A 686 124.19 -32.69 83.83
CA VAL A 686 123.02 -31.82 83.95
C VAL A 686 122.11 -32.07 82.77
N SER A 687 120.79 -32.06 83.01
CA SER A 687 119.79 -32.14 81.95
C SER A 687 118.76 -31.05 82.13
N ALA A 688 118.31 -30.50 81.01
CA ALA A 688 117.15 -29.64 80.89
C ALA A 688 116.21 -30.20 79.83
N ASN A 689 114.94 -29.83 79.93
CA ASN A 689 113.91 -30.14 78.94
C ASN A 689 113.26 -28.84 78.49
N ASP A 690 113.06 -28.72 77.20
CA ASP A 690 112.32 -27.65 76.54
C ASP A 690 111.03 -28.27 75.99
N CYS A 691 109.90 -27.57 76.18
CA CYS A 691 108.59 -28.08 75.79
C CYS A 691 108.27 -27.80 74.32
N ASP A 692 108.92 -26.83 73.69
CA ASP A 692 108.72 -26.44 72.29
C ASP A 692 109.09 -27.60 71.34
N ALA A 693 108.96 -27.37 70.03
CA ALA A 693 109.28 -28.35 68.98
C ALA A 693 110.36 -27.90 67.99
N GLY A 694 110.94 -28.88 67.30
CA GLY A 694 111.94 -28.65 66.26
C GLY A 694 113.18 -27.93 66.78
N ALA A 695 113.54 -26.81 66.14
CA ALA A 695 114.72 -26.02 66.50
C ALA A 695 114.53 -25.21 67.80
N ASN A 696 113.28 -24.93 68.21
CA ASN A 696 112.99 -24.18 69.43
C ASN A 696 113.27 -25.03 70.68
N ALA A 697 113.20 -26.36 70.55
CA ALA A 697 113.47 -27.32 71.62
C ALA A 697 114.93 -27.78 71.74
N GLU A 698 115.84 -27.30 70.88
CA GLU A 698 117.24 -27.76 70.87
C GLU A 698 118.04 -27.05 71.97
N ILE A 699 118.41 -27.81 73.00
CA ILE A 699 119.08 -27.27 74.19
C ILE A 699 120.60 -27.33 74.05
N THR A 700 121.26 -26.25 74.46
CA THR A 700 122.71 -26.17 74.59
C THR A 700 123.14 -25.74 75.99
N TYR A 701 124.22 -26.32 76.52
CA TYR A 701 124.68 -26.08 77.90
C TYR A 701 126.02 -25.32 77.96
N ALA A 702 126.15 -24.37 78.88
CA ALA A 702 127.39 -23.62 79.11
C ALA A 702 127.64 -23.34 80.60
N ILE A 703 128.91 -23.42 81.03
CA ILE A 703 129.32 -22.95 82.36
C ILE A 703 129.52 -21.43 82.27
N ILE A 704 128.74 -20.66 83.02
CA ILE A 704 128.80 -19.20 83.00
C ILE A 704 129.57 -18.60 84.19
N SER A 705 129.73 -19.35 85.29
CA SER A 705 130.51 -18.89 86.45
C SER A 705 130.98 -20.05 87.33
N GLY A 706 131.96 -19.80 88.20
CA GLY A 706 132.45 -20.76 89.19
C GLY A 706 133.61 -21.66 88.74
N ASN A 707 134.11 -21.47 87.52
CA ASN A 707 135.15 -22.30 86.91
C ASN A 707 136.37 -21.48 86.44
N ASP A 708 136.71 -20.41 87.16
CA ASP A 708 137.78 -19.47 86.75
C ASP A 708 139.15 -20.14 86.62
N GLY A 709 139.41 -21.18 87.43
CA GLY A 709 140.62 -22.00 87.35
C GLY A 709 140.61 -23.03 86.22
N GLY A 710 139.50 -23.19 85.48
CA GLY A 710 139.35 -24.18 84.41
C GLY A 710 139.47 -25.62 84.91
N HIS A 711 138.95 -25.91 86.10
CA HIS A 711 138.98 -27.25 86.70
C HIS A 711 137.95 -28.19 86.09
N PHE A 712 136.89 -27.66 85.47
CA PHE A 712 135.80 -28.43 84.88
C PHE A 712 135.60 -28.09 83.40
N ARG A 713 135.06 -29.03 82.62
CA ARG A 713 134.57 -28.81 81.26
C ARG A 713 133.16 -29.36 81.17
N LEU A 714 132.26 -28.60 80.55
CA LEU A 714 130.91 -29.04 80.25
C LEU A 714 130.80 -29.32 78.75
N ASP A 715 130.24 -30.47 78.39
CA ASP A 715 129.84 -30.77 77.02
C ASP A 715 128.52 -30.06 76.70
N GLY A 716 128.54 -29.19 75.69
CA GLY A 716 127.41 -28.31 75.38
C GLY A 716 126.19 -28.99 74.78
N LYS A 717 126.24 -30.27 74.40
CA LYS A 717 125.06 -31.01 73.89
C LYS A 717 124.55 -32.07 74.86
N THR A 718 125.46 -32.71 75.59
CA THR A 718 125.11 -33.80 76.51
C THR A 718 124.92 -33.35 77.95
N GLY A 719 125.43 -32.16 78.32
CA GLY A 719 125.36 -31.69 79.70
C GLY A 719 126.33 -32.40 80.65
N SER A 720 127.27 -33.21 80.13
CA SER A 720 128.29 -33.91 80.93
C SER A 720 129.36 -32.93 81.44
N VAL A 721 129.60 -32.93 82.76
CA VAL A 721 130.66 -32.17 83.44
C VAL A 721 131.82 -33.10 83.76
N ASP A 722 132.97 -32.84 83.14
CA ASP A 722 134.21 -33.61 83.34
C ASP A 722 135.27 -32.77 84.06
N LEU A 723 136.16 -33.43 84.81
CA LEU A 723 137.31 -32.80 85.47
C LEU A 723 138.48 -32.58 84.49
N MET A 724 139.04 -31.37 84.45
CA MET A 724 140.16 -30.98 83.59
C MET A 724 141.48 -30.73 84.33
N LYS A 725 141.44 -30.50 85.64
CA LYS A 725 142.63 -30.28 86.49
C LYS A 725 142.48 -31.00 87.82
N THR A 726 143.60 -31.31 88.46
CA THR A 726 143.61 -31.94 89.79
C THR A 726 142.89 -31.04 90.81
N LEU A 727 142.25 -31.67 91.79
CA LEU A 727 141.61 -31.00 92.91
C LEU A 727 142.54 -31.08 94.13
N ASP A 728 142.56 -30.02 94.93
CA ASP A 728 143.34 -29.92 96.16
C ASP A 728 142.40 -29.38 97.25
N TYR A 729 142.08 -30.22 98.23
CA TYR A 729 141.12 -29.86 99.27
C TYR A 729 141.64 -28.76 100.19
N GLU A 730 142.97 -28.70 100.42
CA GLU A 730 143.59 -27.65 101.23
C GLU A 730 143.52 -26.26 100.56
N ASP A 731 143.42 -26.19 99.23
CA ASP A 731 143.31 -24.94 98.47
C ASP A 731 141.85 -24.50 98.27
N THR A 732 141.00 -25.37 97.73
CA THR A 732 139.59 -25.05 97.44
C THR A 732 138.66 -26.16 97.91
N ILE A 733 138.00 -25.93 99.04
CA ILE A 733 137.09 -26.91 99.67
C ILE A 733 135.74 -27.09 98.93
N LYS A 734 135.34 -26.15 98.07
CA LYS A 734 134.07 -26.18 97.35
C LYS A 734 134.14 -25.41 96.03
N PHE A 735 133.71 -26.05 94.95
CA PHE A 735 133.39 -25.39 93.69
C PHE A 735 131.87 -25.18 93.59
N THR A 736 131.45 -24.00 93.14
CA THR A 736 130.04 -23.69 92.87
C THR A 736 129.93 -23.26 91.42
N LEU A 737 129.54 -24.20 90.55
CA LEU A 737 129.38 -23.94 89.12
C LEU A 737 127.99 -23.39 88.85
N VAL A 738 127.91 -22.31 88.06
CA VAL A 738 126.65 -21.82 87.51
C VAL A 738 126.58 -22.24 86.05
N ILE A 739 125.59 -23.07 85.73
CA ILE A 739 125.38 -23.61 84.38
C ILE A 739 124.12 -22.99 83.79
N GLN A 740 124.20 -22.59 82.53
CA GLN A 740 123.09 -22.07 81.73
C GLN A 740 122.71 -23.09 80.67
N ALA A 741 121.40 -23.29 80.47
CA ALA A 741 120.83 -23.95 79.30
C ALA A 741 120.19 -22.86 78.41
N THR A 742 120.39 -22.94 77.09
CA THR A 742 119.81 -22.03 76.08
C THR A 742 119.34 -22.77 74.87
#